data_AF-A0A1M3BDT6-F1
#
_entry.id   AF-A0A1M3BDT6-F1
#
_cell.length_a   1.000
_cell.length_b   1.000
_cell.length_c   1.000
_cell.angle_alpha   90.00
_cell.angle_beta   90.00
_cell.angle_gamma   90.00
#
_symmetry.space_group_name_H-M   'P 1'
#
loop_
_entity.id
_entity.type
_entity.pdbx_description
1 polymer ?
#
loop_
_entity_poly.entity_id
_entity_poly.type
_entity_poly.pdbx_seq_one_letter_code
_entity_poly.pdbx_strand_id
1 'polypeptide(L)'
;MKKKILLTGATGYIGGRLIKPLLNKDYEIVCLARHPQNLQERYLDKISLVKGDVFDKEALSKALKDVDVAYYLIHSMGGKDQFEEKDRQAAEIFAKEAAKAKVKKIIYLGGLGDSKNNELSPHLKSRQEVGEILRKFSGATQVIEFRASIVIGSGSTSFEMIRALCERLPIMVTPKWVYTLLQPIAITDLISYLVQASELTFENHPIFEIGGKDRVTYAELMQEYSRQRGLKRYMINVPVLTPYLSSLWLGLVTPLYASVGRYLIESAIFPTVVTNDLAKKTFAIQPMGVKESIEKALLYEDVKMAETRWIDTFTYVDETTGQEGAKAGNRIIDVKSITIPVPVEEAFKPIERIGGSTGYYYGNWLWRIRGLIDLFVSGVGFRRGRRDPERLFQGDVVDFWRVEKIIPNERLLLRAEMKVAGRAWLEFTVDGYENISVIKQKAIYEPCGLFGLVYWYSLYPIHHFIFKNMLKGIAKKAIENSQKPISKELLNAELFFKKTLLEANAKEVFDWHNRKGAFERLSPPWQQIKIVQHDEPLQKGGKAILLLTKGPFKLKWELEHKEVHPGHFFNDVQLKGPLKFFEHNHIFEQINDKSSFLIDSLQYQLPGGKVIKWCCLPFVKRNLKKLFRFRHQIVQEDIKTLKASKGKPMKFLIAGSNGLVGQALIPFLTTQGHTVYTLVRKKTDKPNEILWNPKEGILDKNQIEGFDCIVNLAGENIAKKWNEQVKKDILDSRVESTNLLAKTIAELQNPPKVLINASAIGYYGNRGEAELNENSAPGTGFLSDVCKKWEDATKPAEQKGVRVVKLRTGMVLSSKGGALAQMLTPFKAGMGGKVGSGEQYVSWISIEDLIAIIVFLAERDDIKGPVNLVSPESVKNKEFTKKLGEVLNRPTIVPFPEFAAKMMFGEMAEEMLLSSTRVEPKVLEEKGYKFKYPTLKEALQQQL
;
A
#
# COMPACT_ATOMS: atom_id res chain seq x y z
N MET A 1 -3.36 12.92 -40.51
CA MET A 1 -3.68 12.61 -39.09
C MET A 1 -2.41 12.13 -38.41
N LYS A 2 -2.14 12.56 -37.17
CA LYS A 2 -0.97 12.08 -36.41
C LYS A 2 -1.14 10.58 -36.15
N LYS A 3 -0.07 9.78 -36.28
CA LYS A 3 -0.13 8.35 -35.93
C LYS A 3 -0.41 8.22 -34.44
N LYS A 4 -1.32 7.32 -34.10
CA LYS A 4 -1.67 7.03 -32.71
C LYS A 4 -0.99 5.75 -32.24
N ILE A 5 -0.30 5.84 -31.11
CA ILE A 5 0.53 4.76 -30.57
C ILE A 5 -0.02 4.30 -29.23
N LEU A 6 -0.23 2.99 -29.08
CA LEU A 6 -0.43 2.37 -27.78
C LEU A 6 0.91 1.89 -27.21
N LEU A 7 1.23 2.31 -25.99
CA LEU A 7 2.36 1.81 -25.23
C LEU A 7 1.85 1.01 -24.04
N THR A 8 1.94 -0.32 -24.14
CA THR A 8 1.81 -1.19 -22.96
C THR A 8 3.12 -1.22 -22.19
N GLY A 9 3.06 -1.41 -20.87
CA GLY A 9 4.28 -1.41 -20.04
C GLY A 9 4.97 -0.03 -19.96
N ALA A 10 4.22 1.06 -20.13
CA ALA A 10 4.74 2.43 -20.10
C ALA A 10 5.44 2.82 -18.78
N THR A 11 5.06 2.17 -17.66
CA THR A 11 5.71 2.34 -16.35
C THR A 11 6.97 1.47 -16.19
N GLY A 12 7.26 0.59 -17.15
CA GLY A 12 8.43 -0.28 -17.16
C GLY A 12 9.71 0.41 -17.65
N TYR A 13 10.86 -0.23 -17.44
CA TYR A 13 12.18 0.33 -17.73
C TYR A 13 12.34 0.83 -19.18
N ILE A 14 11.88 0.03 -20.14
CA ILE A 14 11.96 0.32 -21.58
C ILE A 14 10.84 1.25 -22.00
N GLY A 15 9.59 0.94 -21.63
CA GLY A 15 8.42 1.75 -21.95
C GLY A 15 8.57 3.21 -21.53
N GLY A 16 8.98 3.47 -20.29
CA GLY A 16 9.16 4.84 -19.80
C GLY A 16 10.24 5.64 -20.54
N ARG A 17 11.23 4.95 -21.15
CA ARG A 17 12.28 5.58 -21.98
C ARG A 17 11.87 5.77 -23.44
N LEU A 18 10.83 5.06 -23.88
CA LEU A 18 10.30 5.14 -25.23
C LEU A 18 9.36 6.35 -25.42
N ILE A 19 8.71 6.82 -24.35
CA ILE A 19 7.76 7.94 -24.39
C ILE A 19 8.37 9.20 -25.03
N LYS A 20 9.50 9.70 -24.51
CA LYS A 20 10.11 10.95 -25.01
C LYS A 20 10.53 10.86 -26.49
N PRO A 21 11.26 9.81 -26.93
CA PRO A 21 11.57 9.63 -28.35
C PRO A 21 10.35 9.54 -29.27
N LEU A 22 9.25 8.91 -28.82
CA LEU A 22 8.01 8.85 -29.59
C LEU A 22 7.29 10.20 -29.63
N LEU A 23 7.28 10.97 -28.54
CA LEU A 23 6.72 12.34 -28.53
C LEU A 23 7.47 13.26 -29.47
N ASN A 24 8.79 13.10 -29.60
CA ASN A 24 9.61 13.86 -30.55
C ASN A 24 9.27 13.56 -32.03
N LYS A 25 8.50 12.50 -32.32
CA LYS A 25 7.98 12.18 -33.65
C LYS A 25 6.57 12.73 -33.90
N ASP A 26 6.06 13.57 -32.99
CA ASP A 26 4.74 14.18 -33.05
C ASP A 26 3.59 13.15 -33.12
N TYR A 27 3.75 12.05 -32.39
CA TYR A 27 2.76 11.00 -32.25
C TYR A 27 1.80 11.26 -31.09
N GLU A 28 0.55 10.82 -31.25
CA GLU A 28 -0.39 10.74 -30.14
C GLU A 28 -0.10 9.45 -29.36
N ILE A 29 0.24 9.56 -28.08
CA ILE A 29 0.63 8.40 -27.25
C ILE A 29 -0.48 8.09 -26.25
N VAL A 30 -0.97 6.85 -26.31
CA VAL A 30 -1.84 6.25 -25.29
C VAL A 30 -1.00 5.28 -24.46
N CYS A 31 -1.01 5.43 -23.14
CA CYS A 31 -0.35 4.51 -22.22
C CYS A 31 -1.38 3.68 -21.46
N LEU A 32 -1.30 2.35 -21.58
CA LEU A 32 -2.07 1.41 -20.76
C LEU A 32 -1.21 1.00 -19.55
N ALA A 33 -1.66 1.36 -18.34
CA ALA A 33 -0.92 1.09 -17.10
C ALA A 33 -1.84 0.72 -15.94
N ARG A 34 -1.46 -0.29 -15.15
CA ARG A 34 -2.15 -0.68 -13.91
C ARG A 34 -2.13 0.41 -12.84
N HIS A 35 -1.01 1.11 -12.78
CA HIS A 35 -0.73 2.18 -11.81
C HIS A 35 -0.23 3.42 -12.56
N PRO A 36 -1.14 4.20 -13.20
CA PRO A 36 -0.76 5.35 -14.02
C PRO A 36 0.00 6.43 -13.23
N GLN A 37 -0.18 6.50 -11.90
CA GLN A 37 0.55 7.40 -11.01
C GLN A 37 2.07 7.21 -11.01
N ASN A 38 2.58 6.09 -11.53
CA ASN A 38 4.02 5.82 -11.62
C ASN A 38 4.69 6.42 -12.87
N LEU A 39 3.93 7.08 -13.74
CA LEU A 39 4.48 7.80 -14.89
C LEU A 39 5.03 9.16 -14.46
N GLN A 40 6.10 9.62 -15.11
CA GLN A 40 6.74 10.89 -14.76
C GLN A 40 5.79 12.06 -15.02
N GLU A 41 5.59 12.93 -14.03
CA GLU A 41 4.69 14.09 -14.09
C GLU A 41 4.87 14.94 -15.36
N ARG A 42 6.13 15.12 -15.79
CA ARG A 42 6.49 15.92 -16.98
C ARG A 42 5.89 15.46 -18.31
N TYR A 43 5.30 14.27 -18.38
CA TYR A 43 4.67 13.75 -19.59
C TYR A 43 3.14 13.68 -19.51
N LEU A 44 2.54 13.90 -18.34
CA LEU A 44 1.09 13.70 -18.12
C LEU A 44 0.24 14.60 -19.03
N ASP A 45 0.69 15.82 -19.31
CA ASP A 45 -0.01 16.76 -20.19
C ASP A 45 0.13 16.42 -21.68
N LYS A 46 1.00 15.46 -22.03
CA LYS A 46 1.37 15.12 -23.42
C LYS A 46 0.96 13.72 -23.83
N ILE A 47 0.39 12.92 -22.93
CA ILE A 47 0.01 11.52 -23.17
C ILE A 47 -1.41 11.26 -22.67
N SER A 48 -2.12 10.36 -23.35
CA SER A 48 -3.42 9.86 -22.90
C SER A 48 -3.22 8.63 -22.01
N LEU A 49 -3.84 8.62 -20.83
CA LEU A 49 -3.71 7.52 -19.87
C LEU A 49 -4.97 6.66 -19.83
N VAL A 50 -4.77 5.34 -19.95
CA VAL A 50 -5.80 4.35 -19.69
C VAL A 50 -5.35 3.48 -18.53
N LYS A 51 -6.09 3.57 -17.42
CA LYS A 51 -5.85 2.71 -16.26
C LYS A 51 -6.45 1.33 -16.54
N GLY A 52 -5.63 0.29 -16.51
CA GLY A 52 -6.07 -1.08 -16.76
C GLY A 52 -4.92 -2.06 -16.94
N ASP A 53 -5.27 -3.33 -17.04
CA ASP A 53 -4.37 -4.44 -17.41
C ASP A 53 -4.85 -5.05 -18.74
N VAL A 54 -4.02 -5.83 -19.43
CA VAL A 54 -4.42 -6.55 -20.65
C VAL A 54 -5.52 -7.58 -20.37
N PHE A 55 -5.64 -8.04 -19.13
CA PHE A 55 -6.76 -8.90 -18.70
C PHE A 55 -8.09 -8.12 -18.55
N ASP A 56 -8.05 -6.79 -18.50
CA ASP A 56 -9.23 -5.93 -18.49
C ASP A 56 -9.61 -5.60 -19.94
N LYS A 57 -10.58 -6.35 -20.48
CA LYS A 57 -11.03 -6.21 -21.88
C LYS A 57 -11.59 -4.83 -22.19
N GLU A 58 -12.26 -4.18 -21.24
CA GLU A 58 -12.86 -2.87 -21.47
C GLU A 58 -11.76 -1.80 -21.55
N ALA A 59 -10.82 -1.82 -20.60
CA ALA A 59 -9.67 -0.91 -20.62
C ALA A 59 -8.78 -1.14 -21.84
N LEU A 60 -8.52 -2.39 -22.21
CA LEU A 60 -7.72 -2.73 -23.39
C LEU A 60 -8.39 -2.27 -24.70
N SER A 61 -9.70 -2.53 -24.84
CA SER A 61 -10.46 -2.07 -26.02
C SER A 61 -10.44 -0.54 -26.14
N LYS A 62 -10.65 0.17 -25.02
CA LYS A 62 -10.54 1.63 -24.97
C LYS A 62 -9.14 2.13 -25.36
N ALA A 63 -8.09 1.44 -24.91
CA ALA A 63 -6.71 1.80 -25.19
C ALA A 63 -6.30 1.54 -26.65
N LEU A 64 -6.87 0.53 -27.30
CA LEU A 64 -6.61 0.15 -28.69
C LEU A 64 -7.42 0.96 -29.72
N LYS A 65 -8.38 1.78 -29.27
CA LYS A 65 -9.26 2.54 -30.17
C LYS A 65 -8.46 3.52 -31.05
N ASP A 66 -8.61 3.35 -32.37
CA ASP A 66 -7.98 4.15 -33.42
C ASP A 66 -6.44 4.13 -33.39
N VAL A 67 -5.84 3.06 -32.86
CA VAL A 67 -4.38 2.90 -32.75
C VAL A 67 -3.77 2.38 -34.05
N ASP A 68 -2.72 3.04 -34.55
CA ASP A 68 -1.95 2.59 -35.70
C ASP A 68 -0.87 1.56 -35.31
N VAL A 69 -0.13 1.85 -34.22
CA VAL A 69 1.01 1.03 -33.77
C VAL A 69 0.88 0.73 -32.29
N ALA A 70 0.96 -0.55 -31.91
CA ALA A 70 0.88 -0.97 -30.52
C ALA A 70 2.17 -1.66 -30.07
N TYR A 71 2.84 -1.11 -29.05
CA TYR A 71 4.00 -1.71 -28.42
C TYR A 71 3.57 -2.70 -27.34
N TYR A 72 3.97 -3.96 -27.47
CA TYR A 72 3.80 -5.00 -26.46
C TYR A 72 5.09 -5.15 -25.63
N LEU A 73 5.14 -4.49 -24.47
CA LEU A 73 6.32 -4.49 -23.57
C LEU A 73 5.99 -5.07 -22.19
N ILE A 74 4.90 -5.84 -22.10
CA ILE A 74 4.48 -6.51 -20.87
C ILE A 74 5.27 -7.79 -20.70
N HIS A 75 5.76 -8.02 -19.49
CA HIS A 75 6.43 -9.26 -19.13
C HIS A 75 6.38 -9.51 -17.60
N SER A 76 6.13 -10.75 -17.20
CA SER A 76 5.87 -11.15 -15.82
C SER A 76 7.08 -11.76 -15.11
N MET A 77 8.16 -11.01 -14.84
CA MET A 77 9.34 -11.53 -14.12
C MET A 77 9.19 -11.64 -12.59
N GLY A 78 8.10 -11.13 -12.02
CA GLY A 78 7.97 -10.88 -10.56
C GLY A 78 7.00 -11.79 -9.80
N GLY A 79 6.36 -12.76 -10.44
CA GLY A 79 5.41 -13.68 -9.80
C GLY A 79 6.07 -15.01 -9.39
N LYS A 80 5.63 -15.62 -8.28
CA LYS A 80 5.95 -17.02 -7.98
C LYS A 80 5.10 -17.92 -8.88
N ASP A 81 5.74 -18.99 -9.37
CA ASP A 81 5.23 -20.17 -10.11
C ASP A 81 4.02 -19.92 -11.04
N GLN A 82 4.19 -20.13 -12.36
CA GLN A 82 3.23 -19.94 -13.49
C GLN A 82 3.29 -18.59 -14.26
N PHE A 83 4.47 -18.01 -14.47
CA PHE A 83 4.56 -16.81 -15.32
C PHE A 83 4.33 -17.12 -16.80
N GLU A 84 4.68 -18.34 -17.26
CA GLU A 84 4.54 -18.72 -18.67
C GLU A 84 3.08 -18.68 -19.14
N GLU A 85 2.16 -19.20 -18.32
CA GLU A 85 0.73 -19.24 -18.63
C GLU A 85 0.13 -17.83 -18.69
N LYS A 86 0.54 -16.93 -17.78
CA LYS A 86 0.07 -15.54 -17.78
C LYS A 86 0.56 -14.78 -18.99
N ASP A 87 1.82 -14.94 -19.36
CA ASP A 87 2.39 -14.28 -20.54
C ASP A 87 1.73 -14.80 -21.83
N ARG A 88 1.42 -16.11 -21.90
CA ARG A 88 0.64 -16.74 -23.00
C ARG A 88 -0.75 -16.13 -23.12
N GLN A 89 -1.52 -16.13 -22.03
CA GLN A 89 -2.89 -15.61 -22.03
C GLN A 89 -2.94 -14.11 -22.36
N ALA A 90 -2.02 -13.31 -21.79
CA ALA A 90 -1.94 -11.88 -22.07
C ALA A 90 -1.62 -11.60 -23.54
N ALA A 91 -0.67 -12.34 -24.13
CA ALA A 91 -0.31 -12.19 -25.54
C ALA A 91 -1.48 -12.54 -26.47
N GLU A 92 -2.21 -13.62 -26.15
CA GLU A 92 -3.37 -14.04 -26.94
C GLU A 92 -4.51 -13.03 -26.88
N ILE A 93 -4.85 -12.54 -25.68
CA ILE A 93 -5.88 -11.50 -25.50
C ILE A 93 -5.49 -10.25 -26.27
N PHE A 94 -4.25 -9.79 -26.11
CA PHE A 94 -3.77 -8.58 -26.76
C PHE A 94 -3.79 -8.68 -28.28
N ALA A 95 -3.30 -9.79 -28.85
CA ALA A 95 -3.28 -9.99 -30.29
C ALA A 95 -4.69 -9.98 -30.88
N LYS A 96 -5.64 -10.69 -30.25
CA LYS A 96 -7.04 -10.74 -30.69
C LYS A 96 -7.72 -9.38 -30.61
N GLU A 97 -7.53 -8.63 -29.53
CA GLU A 97 -8.16 -7.32 -29.38
C GLU A 97 -7.52 -6.28 -30.31
N ALA A 98 -6.20 -6.34 -30.55
CA ALA A 98 -5.52 -5.49 -31.52
C ALA A 98 -6.02 -5.76 -32.95
N ALA A 99 -6.22 -7.04 -33.30
CA ALA A 99 -6.81 -7.43 -34.59
C ALA A 99 -8.25 -6.89 -34.75
N LYS A 100 -9.09 -7.02 -33.71
CA LYS A 100 -10.46 -6.48 -33.71
C LYS A 100 -10.48 -4.96 -33.86
N ALA A 101 -9.57 -4.25 -33.19
CA ALA A 101 -9.42 -2.81 -33.28
C ALA A 101 -8.76 -2.34 -34.59
N LYS A 102 -8.40 -3.26 -35.49
CA LYS A 102 -7.74 -3.00 -36.78
C LYS A 102 -6.42 -2.22 -36.62
N VAL A 103 -5.67 -2.52 -35.57
CA VAL A 103 -4.30 -2.01 -35.40
C VAL A 103 -3.47 -2.43 -36.61
N LYS A 104 -2.64 -1.53 -37.14
CA LYS A 104 -1.83 -1.84 -38.33
C LYS A 104 -0.60 -2.67 -37.98
N LYS A 105 0.00 -2.39 -36.82
CA LYS A 105 1.26 -3.00 -36.41
C LYS A 105 1.38 -3.21 -34.90
N ILE A 106 1.89 -4.37 -34.50
CA ILE A 106 2.37 -4.69 -33.15
C ILE A 106 3.90 -4.73 -33.18
N ILE A 107 4.53 -4.03 -32.24
CA ILE A 107 5.99 -4.12 -32.02
C ILE A 107 6.22 -4.83 -30.69
N TYR A 108 6.83 -6.01 -30.76
CA TYR A 108 7.13 -6.84 -29.60
C TYR A 108 8.63 -6.87 -29.34
N LEU A 109 9.02 -6.68 -28.08
CA LEU A 109 10.38 -6.92 -27.63
C LEU A 109 10.42 -8.21 -26.82
N GLY A 110 11.00 -9.26 -27.40
CA GLY A 110 11.29 -10.59 -26.85
C GLY A 110 12.72 -10.74 -26.29
N GLY A 111 13.14 -11.98 -26.03
CA GLY A 111 14.48 -12.33 -25.54
C GLY A 111 15.28 -13.10 -26.58
N LEU A 112 16.55 -12.75 -26.77
CA LEU A 112 17.46 -13.48 -27.65
C LEU A 112 17.86 -14.81 -27.03
N GLY A 113 17.83 -15.87 -27.84
CA GLY A 113 18.28 -17.21 -27.49
C GLY A 113 18.30 -18.09 -28.73
N ASP A 114 19.31 -18.93 -28.85
CA ASP A 114 19.49 -19.84 -29.99
C ASP A 114 18.65 -21.11 -29.82
N SER A 115 17.37 -21.02 -30.17
CA SER A 115 16.44 -22.16 -30.14
C SER A 115 16.73 -23.24 -31.18
N LYS A 116 17.64 -22.98 -32.13
CA LYS A 116 17.99 -23.95 -33.19
C LYS A 116 19.06 -24.92 -32.73
N ASN A 117 20.03 -24.45 -31.95
CA ASN A 117 21.19 -25.26 -31.53
C ASN A 117 21.23 -25.57 -30.04
N ASN A 118 20.40 -24.93 -29.21
CA ASN A 118 20.44 -25.10 -27.77
C ASN A 118 19.03 -25.22 -27.17
N GLU A 119 18.92 -25.94 -26.04
CA GLU A 119 17.77 -25.82 -25.16
C GLU A 119 17.68 -24.37 -24.63
N LEU A 120 16.48 -23.87 -24.37
CA LEU A 120 16.29 -22.52 -23.82
C LEU A 120 15.86 -22.60 -22.35
N SER A 121 16.19 -21.58 -21.58
CA SER A 121 15.60 -21.42 -20.25
C SER A 121 14.06 -21.29 -20.36
N PRO A 122 13.29 -21.72 -19.35
CA PRO A 122 11.83 -21.53 -19.33
C PRO A 122 11.42 -20.07 -19.63
N HIS A 123 12.19 -19.12 -19.09
CA HIS A 123 12.02 -17.69 -19.34
C HIS A 123 12.24 -17.31 -20.82
N LEU A 124 13.35 -17.72 -21.45
CA LEU A 124 13.60 -17.42 -22.87
C LEU A 124 12.59 -18.12 -23.80
N LYS A 125 12.20 -19.35 -23.45
CA LYS A 125 11.17 -20.11 -24.17
C LYS A 125 9.83 -19.39 -24.16
N SER A 126 9.36 -18.96 -22.98
CA SER A 126 8.13 -18.18 -22.85
C SER A 126 8.18 -16.88 -23.65
N ARG A 127 9.33 -16.19 -23.68
CA ARG A 127 9.51 -14.95 -24.45
C ARG A 127 9.40 -15.18 -25.97
N GLN A 128 9.91 -16.29 -26.48
CA GLN A 128 9.76 -16.65 -27.90
C GLN A 128 8.33 -17.13 -28.21
N GLU A 129 7.72 -17.90 -27.31
CA GLU A 129 6.34 -18.35 -27.41
C GLU A 129 5.34 -17.17 -27.50
N VAL A 130 5.53 -16.12 -26.69
CA VAL A 130 4.72 -14.89 -26.80
C VAL A 130 4.81 -14.28 -28.21
N GLY A 131 5.99 -14.26 -28.82
CA GLY A 131 6.16 -13.76 -30.18
C GLY A 131 5.39 -14.60 -31.21
N GLU A 132 5.39 -15.92 -31.04
CA GLU A 132 4.61 -16.86 -31.85
C GLU A 132 3.09 -16.65 -31.68
N ILE A 133 2.62 -16.51 -30.45
CA ILE A 133 1.21 -16.25 -30.14
C ILE A 133 0.76 -14.93 -30.76
N LEU A 134 1.55 -13.86 -30.60
CA LEU A 134 1.23 -12.56 -31.19
C LEU A 134 1.07 -12.70 -32.71
N ARG A 135 2.00 -13.35 -33.42
CA ARG A 135 1.90 -13.60 -34.87
C ARG A 135 0.72 -14.48 -35.25
N LYS A 136 0.41 -15.50 -34.46
CA LYS A 136 -0.65 -16.47 -34.75
C LYS A 136 -2.03 -15.84 -34.64
N PHE A 137 -2.23 -14.94 -33.67
CA PHE A 137 -3.55 -14.39 -33.34
C PHE A 137 -3.74 -12.92 -33.77
N SER A 138 -2.75 -12.29 -34.42
CA SER A 138 -2.80 -10.89 -34.85
C SER A 138 -3.68 -10.63 -36.09
N GLY A 139 -4.13 -11.68 -36.79
CA GLY A 139 -4.91 -11.56 -38.02
C GLY A 139 -4.14 -10.77 -39.09
N ALA A 140 -4.76 -9.72 -39.65
CA ALA A 140 -4.12 -8.84 -40.63
C ALA A 140 -3.09 -7.84 -40.01
N THR A 141 -2.99 -7.78 -38.67
CA THR A 141 -2.06 -6.87 -37.99
C THR A 141 -0.63 -7.38 -38.14
N GLN A 142 0.27 -6.55 -38.65
CA GLN A 142 1.69 -6.92 -38.75
C GLN A 142 2.36 -7.01 -37.37
N VAL A 143 3.08 -8.09 -37.08
CA VAL A 143 3.93 -8.19 -35.88
C VAL A 143 5.41 -8.05 -36.25
N ILE A 144 6.10 -7.09 -35.65
CA ILE A 144 7.56 -6.96 -35.67
C ILE A 144 8.10 -7.43 -34.33
N GLU A 145 8.86 -8.52 -34.32
CA GLU A 145 9.50 -9.03 -33.10
C GLU A 145 10.99 -8.64 -33.08
N PHE A 146 11.43 -8.06 -31.96
CA PHE A 146 12.84 -7.90 -31.63
C PHE A 146 13.26 -8.91 -30.58
N ARG A 147 14.33 -9.66 -30.85
CA ARG A 147 14.99 -10.55 -29.90
C ARG A 147 16.30 -9.92 -29.45
N ALA A 148 16.32 -9.36 -28.25
CA ALA A 148 17.47 -8.64 -27.73
C ALA A 148 18.30 -9.47 -26.75
N SER A 149 19.62 -9.30 -26.80
CA SER A 149 20.52 -9.72 -25.71
C SER A 149 20.30 -8.84 -24.46
N ILE A 150 21.10 -9.04 -23.41
CA ILE A 150 20.99 -8.25 -22.18
C ILE A 150 21.14 -6.75 -22.48
N VAL A 151 20.37 -5.93 -21.75
CA VAL A 151 20.32 -4.49 -21.97
C VAL A 151 21.20 -3.77 -20.95
N ILE A 152 22.16 -2.98 -21.44
CA ILE A 152 23.05 -2.16 -20.62
C ILE A 152 22.52 -0.72 -20.53
N GLY A 153 22.31 -0.25 -19.30
CA GLY A 153 21.85 1.11 -19.02
C GLY A 153 21.48 1.32 -17.56
N SER A 154 21.59 2.56 -17.07
CA SER A 154 21.26 2.94 -15.69
C SER A 154 19.82 2.54 -15.33
N GLY A 155 19.67 1.67 -14.33
CA GLY A 155 18.39 1.12 -13.87
C GLY A 155 17.90 -0.14 -14.61
N SER A 156 18.67 -0.70 -15.54
CA SER A 156 18.39 -2.01 -16.15
C SER A 156 18.71 -3.12 -15.15
N THR A 157 17.84 -4.11 -14.98
CA THR A 157 18.05 -5.21 -14.02
C THR A 157 19.38 -5.94 -14.24
N SER A 158 19.76 -6.20 -15.51
CA SER A 158 21.02 -6.87 -15.83
C SER A 158 22.24 -6.02 -15.46
N PHE A 159 22.19 -4.72 -15.74
CA PHE A 159 23.28 -3.78 -15.41
C PHE A 159 23.41 -3.61 -13.89
N GLU A 160 22.30 -3.45 -13.17
CA GLU A 160 22.30 -3.34 -11.71
C GLU A 160 22.84 -4.60 -11.02
N MET A 161 22.55 -5.78 -11.57
CA MET A 161 23.11 -7.05 -11.07
C MET A 161 24.64 -7.09 -11.23
N ILE A 162 25.15 -6.79 -12.43
CA ILE A 162 26.59 -6.73 -12.70
C ILE A 162 27.28 -5.74 -11.76
N ARG A 163 26.70 -4.54 -11.62
CA ARG A 163 27.17 -3.51 -10.71
C ARG A 163 27.22 -4.01 -9.26
N ALA A 164 26.12 -4.58 -8.77
CA ALA A 164 26.01 -5.03 -7.38
C ALA A 164 27.03 -6.13 -7.05
N LEU A 165 27.27 -7.07 -7.97
CA LEU A 165 28.28 -8.11 -7.82
C LEU A 165 29.69 -7.52 -7.76
N CYS A 166 30.04 -6.67 -8.73
CA CYS A 166 31.36 -6.06 -8.80
C CYS A 166 31.66 -5.17 -7.58
N GLU A 167 30.69 -4.39 -7.13
CA GLU A 167 30.87 -3.50 -5.98
C GLU A 167 30.96 -4.23 -4.65
N ARG A 168 30.35 -5.41 -4.49
CA ARG A 168 30.31 -6.12 -3.20
C ARG A 168 31.39 -7.16 -3.02
N LEU A 169 31.83 -7.80 -4.10
CA LEU A 169 32.68 -8.98 -4.03
C LEU A 169 34.07 -8.68 -4.59
N PRO A 170 35.09 -8.45 -3.74
CA PRO A 170 36.48 -8.31 -4.20
C PRO A 170 37.04 -9.62 -4.76
N ILE A 171 36.58 -10.75 -4.23
CA ILE A 171 36.88 -12.10 -4.73
C ILE A 171 35.55 -12.71 -5.18
N MET A 172 35.48 -13.13 -6.43
CA MET A 172 34.29 -13.67 -7.09
C MET A 172 34.52 -15.14 -7.38
N VAL A 173 33.79 -16.02 -6.69
CA VAL A 173 33.77 -17.45 -7.02
C VAL A 173 32.80 -17.63 -8.18
N THR A 174 33.34 -17.85 -9.38
CA THR A 174 32.59 -17.85 -10.64
C THR A 174 32.37 -19.27 -11.16
N PRO A 175 31.12 -19.69 -11.39
CA PRO A 175 30.83 -20.93 -12.13
C PRO A 175 31.16 -20.81 -13.62
N LYS A 176 31.23 -21.95 -14.33
CA LYS A 176 31.58 -22.00 -15.76
C LYS A 176 30.70 -21.12 -16.67
N TRP A 177 29.40 -20.97 -16.36
CA TRP A 177 28.48 -20.17 -17.19
C TRP A 177 28.81 -18.67 -17.24
N VAL A 178 29.65 -18.16 -16.33
CA VAL A 178 30.12 -16.77 -16.38
C VAL A 178 30.94 -16.48 -17.65
N TYR A 179 31.45 -17.54 -18.29
CA TYR A 179 32.18 -17.49 -19.56
C TYR A 179 31.28 -17.75 -20.79
N THR A 180 29.95 -17.83 -20.62
CA THR A 180 29.01 -17.89 -21.74
C THR A 180 29.03 -16.58 -22.53
N LEU A 181 29.04 -16.68 -23.87
CA LEU A 181 29.06 -15.53 -24.77
C LEU A 181 27.69 -14.84 -24.87
N LEU A 182 27.72 -13.52 -24.90
CA LEU A 182 26.58 -12.64 -25.11
C LEU A 182 26.98 -11.42 -25.95
N GLN A 183 25.99 -10.71 -26.48
CA GLN A 183 26.19 -9.51 -27.29
C GLN A 183 25.39 -8.33 -26.73
N PRO A 184 25.78 -7.77 -25.55
CA PRO A 184 25.00 -6.78 -24.80
C PRO A 184 24.61 -5.57 -25.64
N ILE A 185 23.36 -5.11 -25.57
CA ILE A 185 22.87 -3.94 -26.30
C ILE A 185 22.71 -2.73 -25.37
N ALA A 186 23.18 -1.55 -25.80
CA ALA A 186 22.93 -0.32 -25.06
C ALA A 186 21.44 0.05 -25.13
N ILE A 187 20.87 0.54 -24.03
CA ILE A 187 19.46 0.95 -23.98
C ILE A 187 19.11 2.00 -25.04
N THR A 188 20.03 2.91 -25.37
CA THR A 188 19.80 3.93 -26.39
C THR A 188 19.66 3.36 -27.79
N ASP A 189 20.40 2.30 -28.11
CA ASP A 189 20.34 1.65 -29.41
C ASP A 189 19.07 0.81 -29.52
N LEU A 190 18.72 0.08 -28.45
CA LEU A 190 17.48 -0.65 -28.34
C LEU A 190 16.25 0.26 -28.57
N ILE A 191 16.21 1.41 -27.91
CA ILE A 191 15.15 2.41 -28.10
C ILE A 191 15.14 2.94 -29.54
N SER A 192 16.30 3.12 -30.16
CA SER A 192 16.39 3.55 -31.56
C SER A 192 15.79 2.52 -32.52
N TYR A 193 16.04 1.22 -32.30
CA TYR A 193 15.40 0.14 -33.06
C TYR A 193 13.87 0.20 -32.93
N LEU A 194 13.36 0.31 -31.70
CA LEU A 194 11.93 0.36 -31.42
C LEU A 194 11.26 1.58 -32.06
N VAL A 195 11.91 2.74 -32.05
CA VAL A 195 11.39 3.95 -32.70
C VAL A 195 11.40 3.81 -34.22
N GLN A 196 12.49 3.36 -34.84
CA GLN A 196 12.54 3.18 -36.31
C GLN A 196 11.50 2.15 -36.80
N ALA A 197 11.24 1.09 -36.03
CA ALA A 197 10.23 0.08 -36.38
C ALA A 197 8.80 0.63 -36.45
N SER A 198 8.49 1.75 -35.79
CA SER A 198 7.16 2.40 -35.91
C SER A 198 6.88 2.91 -37.33
N GLU A 199 7.93 3.21 -38.09
CA GLU A 199 7.84 3.75 -39.45
C GLU A 199 7.89 2.66 -40.53
N LEU A 200 8.65 1.59 -40.31
CA LEU A 200 8.91 0.57 -41.31
C LEU A 200 7.78 -0.44 -41.43
N THR A 201 7.31 -0.73 -42.64
CA THR A 201 6.29 -1.76 -42.90
C THR A 201 6.92 -2.88 -43.72
N PHE A 202 6.57 -4.11 -43.40
CA PHE A 202 7.03 -5.31 -44.12
C PHE A 202 5.83 -6.08 -44.71
N GLU A 203 6.08 -7.02 -45.61
CA GLU A 203 4.99 -7.91 -46.10
C GLU A 203 4.67 -9.02 -45.09
N ASN A 204 5.66 -9.45 -44.31
CA ASN A 204 5.55 -10.55 -43.35
C ASN A 204 5.64 -10.07 -41.89
N HIS A 205 5.74 -11.01 -40.95
CA HIS A 205 6.03 -10.75 -39.54
C HIS A 205 7.53 -10.98 -39.24
N PRO A 206 8.41 -9.97 -39.42
CA PRO A 206 9.84 -10.16 -39.28
C PRO A 206 10.27 -10.37 -37.82
N ILE A 207 11.33 -11.17 -37.64
CA ILE A 207 12.01 -11.37 -36.37
C ILE A 207 13.44 -10.82 -36.51
N PHE A 208 13.76 -9.79 -35.73
CA PHE A 208 15.07 -9.14 -35.73
C PHE A 208 15.84 -9.52 -34.47
N GLU A 209 17.01 -10.14 -34.65
CA GLU A 209 17.96 -10.33 -33.55
C GLU A 209 18.82 -9.06 -33.40
N ILE A 210 18.89 -8.52 -32.18
CA ILE A 210 19.61 -7.28 -31.91
C ILE A 210 20.56 -7.44 -30.71
N GLY A 211 21.76 -6.89 -30.87
CA GLY A 211 22.85 -6.92 -29.91
C GLY A 211 23.77 -5.71 -30.12
N GLY A 212 24.67 -5.46 -29.18
CA GLY A 212 25.71 -4.44 -29.32
C GLY A 212 26.80 -4.83 -30.32
N LYS A 213 27.81 -3.98 -30.44
CA LYS A 213 28.96 -4.21 -31.33
C LYS A 213 29.81 -5.40 -30.89
N ASP A 214 30.00 -5.57 -29.59
CA ASP A 214 30.97 -6.52 -29.04
C ASP A 214 30.30 -7.81 -28.59
N ARG A 215 30.95 -8.94 -28.87
CA ARG A 215 30.62 -10.25 -28.30
C ARG A 215 31.55 -10.48 -27.12
N VAL A 216 31.00 -10.58 -25.92
CA VAL A 216 31.74 -10.69 -24.66
C VAL A 216 31.13 -11.75 -23.76
N THR A 217 31.86 -12.15 -22.73
CA THR A 217 31.40 -12.99 -21.63
C THR A 217 30.91 -12.14 -20.45
N TYR A 218 30.20 -12.76 -19.49
CA TYR A 218 29.85 -12.05 -18.25
C TYR A 218 31.11 -11.67 -17.45
N ALA A 219 32.16 -12.50 -17.51
CA ALA A 219 33.46 -12.18 -16.91
C ALA A 219 34.03 -10.86 -17.47
N GLU A 220 34.13 -10.74 -18.80
CA GLU A 220 34.66 -9.54 -19.46
C GLU A 220 33.79 -8.32 -19.18
N LEU A 221 32.46 -8.48 -19.15
CA LEU A 221 31.53 -7.40 -18.82
C LEU A 221 31.69 -6.90 -17.38
N MET A 222 31.86 -7.81 -16.41
CA MET A 222 32.15 -7.47 -15.02
C MET A 222 33.53 -6.83 -14.85
N GLN A 223 34.53 -7.28 -15.61
CA GLN A 223 35.87 -6.70 -15.62
C GLN A 223 35.85 -5.27 -16.18
N GLU A 224 35.14 -5.03 -17.28
CA GLU A 224 35.03 -3.69 -17.87
C GLU A 224 34.29 -2.72 -16.94
N TYR A 225 33.19 -3.15 -16.31
CA TYR A 225 32.52 -2.37 -15.26
C TYR A 225 33.48 -2.01 -14.11
N SER A 226 34.21 -3.02 -13.62
CA SER A 226 35.14 -2.86 -12.51
C SER A 226 36.28 -1.91 -12.87
N ARG A 227 36.81 -1.99 -14.09
CA ARG A 227 37.84 -1.10 -14.62
C ARG A 227 37.38 0.36 -14.61
N GLN A 228 36.17 0.65 -15.10
CA GLN A 228 35.63 2.00 -15.12
C GLN A 228 35.31 2.56 -13.72
N ARG A 229 35.04 1.69 -12.74
CA ARG A 229 34.83 2.06 -11.33
C ARG A 229 36.10 2.04 -10.47
N GLY A 230 37.27 1.72 -11.04
CA GLY A 230 38.53 1.61 -10.28
C GLY A 230 38.57 0.43 -9.31
N LEU A 231 37.76 -0.61 -9.54
CA LEU A 231 37.66 -1.80 -8.70
C LEU A 231 38.56 -2.93 -9.24
N LYS A 232 39.35 -3.56 -8.35
CA LYS A 232 40.07 -4.81 -8.66
C LYS A 232 39.26 -6.01 -8.21
N ARG A 233 38.89 -6.92 -9.12
CA ARG A 233 38.11 -8.14 -8.84
C ARG A 233 38.96 -9.37 -9.14
N TYR A 234 39.07 -10.29 -8.19
CA TYR A 234 39.75 -11.58 -8.37
C TYR A 234 38.70 -12.66 -8.66
N MET A 235 38.74 -13.28 -9.85
CA MET A 235 37.77 -14.32 -10.24
C MET A 235 38.37 -15.71 -10.07
N ILE A 236 37.72 -16.57 -9.28
CA ILE A 236 38.11 -17.96 -9.03
C ILE A 236 37.10 -18.88 -9.71
N ASN A 237 37.53 -19.59 -10.74
CA ASN A 237 36.66 -20.51 -11.49
C ASN A 237 36.43 -21.81 -10.70
N VAL A 238 35.17 -22.21 -10.51
CA VAL A 238 34.80 -23.47 -9.85
C VAL A 238 33.86 -24.32 -10.72
N PRO A 239 34.07 -25.64 -10.83
CA PRO A 239 33.33 -26.48 -11.77
C PRO A 239 31.92 -26.91 -11.32
N VAL A 240 31.52 -26.70 -10.06
CA VAL A 240 30.39 -27.44 -9.43
C VAL A 240 29.17 -26.57 -9.06
N LEU A 241 29.20 -25.23 -9.25
CA LEU A 241 28.04 -24.42 -8.89
C LEU A 241 26.91 -24.59 -9.91
N THR A 242 25.86 -25.33 -9.54
CA THR A 242 24.64 -25.44 -10.34
C THR A 242 23.93 -24.09 -10.43
N PRO A 243 23.08 -23.84 -11.46
CA PRO A 243 22.30 -22.61 -11.58
C PRO A 243 21.44 -22.31 -10.34
N TYR A 244 20.89 -23.37 -9.75
CA TYR A 244 20.14 -23.31 -8.50
C TYR A 244 21.00 -22.80 -7.33
N LEU A 245 22.18 -23.40 -7.10
CA LEU A 245 23.10 -22.96 -6.03
C LEU A 245 23.63 -21.54 -6.28
N SER A 246 23.87 -21.19 -7.55
CA SER A 246 24.27 -19.84 -7.97
C SER A 246 23.21 -18.80 -7.62
N SER A 247 21.92 -19.13 -7.80
CA SER A 247 20.80 -18.25 -7.46
C SER A 247 20.63 -18.04 -5.95
N LEU A 248 20.84 -19.09 -5.15
CA LEU A 248 20.80 -19.01 -3.68
C LEU A 248 21.94 -18.13 -3.14
N TRP A 249 23.15 -18.33 -3.66
CA TRP A 249 24.31 -17.53 -3.30
C TRP A 249 24.14 -16.06 -3.71
N LEU A 250 23.61 -15.80 -4.91
CA LEU A 250 23.33 -14.43 -5.37
C LEU A 250 22.25 -13.75 -4.51
N GLY A 251 21.27 -14.51 -4.01
CA GLY A 251 20.28 -14.02 -3.04
C GLY A 251 20.88 -13.58 -1.70
N LEU A 252 21.98 -14.21 -1.27
CA LEU A 252 22.71 -13.84 -0.04
C LEU A 252 23.53 -12.55 -0.23
N VAL A 253 24.14 -12.35 -1.40
CA VAL A 253 24.97 -11.17 -1.71
C VAL A 253 24.11 -9.98 -2.16
N THR A 254 22.99 -10.25 -2.85
CA THR A 254 22.11 -9.24 -3.45
C THR A 254 20.61 -9.48 -3.13
N PRO A 255 20.18 -9.35 -1.87
CA PRO A 255 18.81 -9.72 -1.44
C PRO A 255 17.68 -9.01 -2.20
N LEU A 256 17.91 -7.75 -2.63
CA LEU A 256 16.95 -6.94 -3.40
C LEU A 256 16.60 -7.54 -4.77
N TYR A 257 17.42 -8.45 -5.29
CA TYR A 257 17.26 -9.02 -6.62
C TYR A 257 17.06 -10.54 -6.59
N ALA A 258 16.91 -11.14 -5.40
CA ALA A 258 16.78 -12.59 -5.26
C ALA A 258 15.57 -13.17 -6.02
N SER A 259 14.46 -12.43 -6.10
CA SER A 259 13.24 -12.89 -6.80
C SER A 259 13.35 -12.89 -8.32
N VAL A 260 14.15 -11.99 -8.90
CA VAL A 260 14.33 -11.84 -10.36
C VAL A 260 15.63 -12.49 -10.85
N GLY A 261 16.64 -12.53 -9.97
CA GLY A 261 17.98 -13.02 -10.25
C GLY A 261 18.02 -14.51 -10.61
N ARG A 262 17.08 -15.32 -10.09
CA ARG A 262 16.96 -16.73 -10.48
C ARG A 262 16.74 -16.91 -11.98
N TYR A 263 15.73 -16.25 -12.54
CA TYR A 263 15.42 -16.34 -13.97
C TYR A 263 16.51 -15.74 -14.87
N LEU A 264 17.19 -14.70 -14.37
CA LEU A 264 18.34 -14.11 -15.07
C LEU A 264 19.54 -15.06 -15.12
N ILE A 265 19.88 -15.72 -14.01
CA ILE A 265 20.98 -16.70 -13.96
C ILE A 265 20.64 -17.95 -14.78
N GLU A 266 19.41 -18.46 -14.66
CA GLU A 266 18.94 -19.59 -15.48
C GLU A 266 18.99 -19.26 -16.99
N SER A 267 18.77 -18.00 -17.37
CA SER A 267 18.91 -17.56 -18.76
C SER A 267 20.36 -17.25 -19.15
N ALA A 268 21.22 -16.86 -18.19
CA ALA A 268 22.61 -16.47 -18.43
C ALA A 268 23.51 -17.64 -18.89
N ILE A 269 23.08 -18.88 -18.68
CA ILE A 269 23.79 -20.08 -19.12
C ILE A 269 23.76 -20.21 -20.65
N PHE A 270 22.72 -19.68 -21.29
CA PHE A 270 22.50 -19.82 -22.72
C PHE A 270 23.13 -18.65 -23.50
N PRO A 271 23.83 -18.92 -24.61
CA PRO A 271 24.41 -17.87 -25.44
C PRO A 271 23.34 -16.92 -26.00
N THR A 272 23.58 -15.61 -25.90
CA THR A 272 22.68 -14.57 -26.43
C THR A 272 23.41 -13.69 -27.44
N VAL A 273 23.86 -14.34 -28.50
CA VAL A 273 24.64 -13.74 -29.59
C VAL A 273 23.79 -13.68 -30.85
N VAL A 274 23.88 -12.58 -31.60
CA VAL A 274 23.14 -12.41 -32.86
C VAL A 274 23.69 -13.37 -33.91
N THR A 275 22.81 -14.14 -34.54
CA THR A 275 23.13 -15.21 -35.49
C THR A 275 22.88 -14.84 -36.96
N ASN A 276 22.12 -13.77 -37.22
CA ASN A 276 21.81 -13.29 -38.57
C ASN A 276 22.01 -11.77 -38.71
N ASP A 277 22.12 -11.27 -39.93
CA ASP A 277 22.42 -9.86 -40.22
C ASP A 277 21.20 -9.02 -40.65
N LEU A 278 19.98 -9.55 -40.46
CA LEU A 278 18.74 -8.94 -40.92
C LEU A 278 18.53 -7.54 -40.32
N ALA A 279 18.77 -7.39 -39.01
CA ALA A 279 18.64 -6.10 -38.32
C ALA A 279 19.66 -5.07 -38.84
N LYS A 280 20.89 -5.51 -39.14
CA LYS A 280 21.96 -4.64 -39.67
C LYS A 280 21.65 -4.15 -41.09
N LYS A 281 21.03 -4.99 -41.92
CA LYS A 281 20.61 -4.63 -43.28
C LYS A 281 19.38 -3.72 -43.31
N THR A 282 18.53 -3.80 -42.28
CA THR A 282 17.22 -3.12 -42.27
C THR A 282 17.26 -1.75 -41.59
N PHE A 283 18.03 -1.61 -40.50
CA PHE A 283 18.04 -0.39 -39.68
C PHE A 283 19.36 0.36 -39.83
N ALA A 284 19.29 1.68 -39.99
CA ALA A 284 20.46 2.57 -40.02
C ALA A 284 20.94 2.87 -38.58
N ILE A 285 21.27 1.83 -37.82
CA ILE A 285 21.73 1.91 -36.44
C ILE A 285 23.10 1.26 -36.35
N GLN A 286 24.06 1.95 -35.75
CA GLN A 286 25.37 1.40 -35.39
C GLN A 286 25.39 1.19 -33.87
N PRO A 287 25.23 -0.05 -33.38
CA PRO A 287 25.21 -0.31 -31.94
C PRO A 287 26.53 0.05 -31.27
N MET A 288 26.44 0.53 -30.03
CA MET A 288 27.60 0.84 -29.19
C MET A 288 28.34 -0.44 -28.78
N GLY A 289 29.63 -0.26 -28.49
CA GLY A 289 30.42 -1.25 -27.78
C GLY A 289 30.08 -1.29 -26.29
N VAL A 290 30.59 -2.32 -25.62
CA VAL A 290 30.37 -2.55 -24.19
C VAL A 290 30.97 -1.41 -23.37
N LYS A 291 32.18 -0.96 -23.71
CA LYS A 291 32.86 0.14 -23.03
C LYS A 291 32.02 1.41 -23.01
N GLU A 292 31.56 1.87 -24.17
CA GLU A 292 30.76 3.09 -24.32
C GLU A 292 29.39 2.95 -23.65
N SER A 293 28.79 1.75 -23.72
CA SER A 293 27.49 1.49 -23.10
C SER A 293 27.53 1.59 -21.56
N ILE A 294 28.61 1.09 -20.93
CA ILE A 294 28.82 1.17 -19.48
C ILE A 294 29.13 2.60 -19.06
N GLU A 295 30.00 3.29 -19.78
CA GLU A 295 30.37 4.68 -19.49
C GLU A 295 29.13 5.58 -19.48
N LYS A 296 28.30 5.45 -20.53
CA LYS A 296 27.05 6.19 -20.64
C LYS A 296 26.04 5.81 -19.54
N ALA A 297 25.99 4.54 -19.16
CA ALA A 297 25.14 4.09 -18.04
C ALA A 297 25.57 4.73 -16.71
N LEU A 298 26.87 4.81 -16.44
CA LEU A 298 27.41 5.46 -15.24
C LEU A 298 27.12 6.97 -15.22
N LEU A 299 27.34 7.66 -16.35
CA LEU A 299 27.07 9.10 -16.47
C LEU A 299 25.59 9.44 -16.20
N TYR A 300 24.65 8.68 -16.76
CA TYR A 300 23.22 8.92 -16.52
C TYR A 300 22.78 8.64 -15.08
N GLU A 301 23.46 7.73 -14.37
CA GLU A 301 23.20 7.48 -12.95
C GLU A 301 23.50 8.73 -12.12
N ASP A 302 24.62 9.38 -12.40
CA ASP A 302 25.06 10.59 -11.72
C ASP A 302 24.15 11.79 -12.04
N VAL A 303 23.76 11.98 -13.31
CA VAL A 303 22.83 13.05 -13.73
C VAL A 303 21.45 12.87 -13.11
N LYS A 304 20.89 11.65 -13.11
CA LYS A 304 19.60 11.39 -12.46
C LYS A 304 19.65 11.71 -10.97
N MET A 305 20.75 11.43 -10.29
CA MET A 305 20.89 11.77 -8.88
C MET A 305 20.82 13.29 -8.64
N ALA A 306 21.45 14.09 -9.50
CA ALA A 306 21.40 15.55 -9.43
C ALA A 306 20.01 16.14 -9.79
N GLU A 307 19.27 15.49 -10.69
CA GLU A 307 17.98 15.98 -11.18
C GLU A 307 16.77 15.53 -10.33
N THR A 308 16.78 14.32 -9.78
CA THR A 308 15.57 13.69 -9.23
C THR A 308 15.18 14.27 -7.86
N ARG A 309 13.95 14.81 -7.75
CA ARG A 309 13.19 14.89 -6.47
C ARG A 309 12.77 13.45 -6.14
N TRP A 310 13.37 12.85 -5.13
CA TRP A 310 13.21 11.43 -4.78
C TRP A 310 11.83 11.04 -4.18
N ILE A 311 10.81 11.86 -4.35
CA ILE A 311 9.46 11.55 -3.83
C ILE A 311 8.64 10.67 -4.79
N ASP A 312 8.97 10.59 -6.09
CA ASP A 312 8.05 9.97 -7.07
C ASP A 312 8.63 8.87 -7.96
N THR A 313 9.48 7.95 -7.46
CA THR A 313 9.73 6.73 -8.26
C THR A 313 10.07 5.48 -7.42
N PHE A 314 9.07 4.57 -7.42
CA PHE A 314 8.99 3.21 -6.88
C PHE A 314 8.87 3.00 -5.36
N THR A 315 7.64 2.65 -4.99
CA THR A 315 7.20 1.62 -4.01
C THR A 315 8.03 1.40 -2.76
N TYR A 316 7.36 1.57 -1.62
CA TYR A 316 7.78 1.15 -0.28
C TYR A 316 9.04 1.86 0.22
N VAL A 317 8.86 3.09 0.69
CA VAL A 317 9.28 3.30 2.08
C VAL A 317 8.39 2.38 2.87
N ASP A 318 8.96 1.24 3.28
CA ASP A 318 8.42 0.50 4.36
C ASP A 318 8.40 1.42 5.60
N GLU A 319 7.31 2.16 5.78
CA GLU A 319 7.07 2.97 6.97
C GLU A 319 7.06 2.10 8.24
N THR A 320 7.03 0.76 8.10
CA THR A 320 6.94 -0.19 9.22
C THR A 320 8.25 -0.41 9.97
N THR A 321 9.41 -0.13 9.39
CA THR A 321 10.68 -0.38 10.12
C THR A 321 11.13 0.79 10.97
N GLY A 322 10.89 2.06 10.57
CA GLY A 322 11.51 3.19 11.27
C GLY A 322 13.03 3.01 11.43
N GLN A 323 13.63 2.18 10.58
CA GLN A 323 15.07 2.00 10.52
C GLN A 323 15.61 3.19 9.74
N GLU A 324 16.51 3.89 10.41
CA GLU A 324 17.52 4.69 9.76
C GLU A 324 18.32 3.77 8.83
N GLY A 325 18.32 4.08 7.53
CA GLY A 325 18.91 3.24 6.49
C GLY A 325 17.89 2.68 5.51
N ALA A 326 17.23 3.53 4.73
CA ALA A 326 16.63 3.06 3.49
C ALA A 326 17.76 2.72 2.49
N LYS A 327 17.76 1.50 1.93
CA LYS A 327 18.68 1.12 0.85
C LYS A 327 17.97 1.29 -0.49
N ALA A 328 18.36 2.32 -1.25
CA ALA A 328 18.00 2.47 -2.65
C ALA A 328 19.22 2.10 -3.49
N GLY A 329 19.19 0.93 -4.13
CA GLY A 329 20.37 0.35 -4.78
C GLY A 329 21.47 0.01 -3.77
N ASN A 330 22.69 0.53 -3.97
CA ASN A 330 23.81 0.34 -3.04
C ASN A 330 23.98 1.51 -2.04
N ARG A 331 23.11 2.52 -2.09
CA ARG A 331 23.20 3.72 -1.23
C ARG A 331 22.53 3.49 0.11
N ILE A 332 23.12 4.03 1.17
CA ILE A 332 22.59 4.05 2.52
C ILE A 332 22.05 5.45 2.79
N ILE A 333 20.78 5.54 3.20
CA ILE A 333 20.11 6.82 3.42
C ILE A 333 19.60 6.88 4.86
N ASP A 334 20.10 7.85 5.62
CA ASP A 334 19.62 8.21 6.95
C ASP A 334 18.75 9.48 6.87
N VAL A 335 17.47 9.37 7.22
CA VAL A 335 16.49 10.45 7.12
C VAL A 335 16.01 10.86 8.51
N LYS A 336 16.01 12.17 8.76
CA LYS A 336 15.51 12.80 9.97
C LYS A 336 14.58 13.94 9.59
N SER A 337 13.54 14.19 10.37
CA SER A 337 12.62 15.32 10.14
C SER A 337 12.22 16.00 11.45
N ILE A 338 11.91 17.28 11.36
CA ILE A 338 11.40 18.11 12.44
C ILE A 338 10.36 19.08 11.87
N THR A 339 9.26 19.30 12.58
CA THR A 339 8.27 20.32 12.20
C THR A 339 8.33 21.46 13.17
N ILE A 340 8.20 22.67 12.63
CA ILE A 340 8.32 23.92 13.35
C ILE A 340 7.18 24.87 12.94
N PRO A 341 6.64 25.65 13.89
CA PRO A 341 5.50 26.54 13.66
C PRO A 341 5.95 27.89 13.04
N VAL A 342 6.72 27.81 11.96
CA VAL A 342 7.13 28.97 11.16
C VAL A 342 6.90 28.72 9.67
N PRO A 343 6.71 29.78 8.86
CA PRO A 343 6.67 29.68 7.40
C PRO A 343 7.92 29.07 6.79
N VAL A 344 7.79 28.56 5.57
CA VAL A 344 8.84 27.81 4.85
C VAL A 344 10.09 28.67 4.68
N GLU A 345 9.91 29.97 4.46
CA GLU A 345 10.97 30.97 4.34
C GLU A 345 11.81 31.05 5.61
N GLU A 346 11.17 31.13 6.78
CA GLU A 346 11.87 31.19 8.07
C GLU A 346 12.52 29.85 8.45
N ALA A 347 11.89 28.74 8.04
CA ALA A 347 12.44 27.41 8.21
C ALA A 347 13.71 27.19 7.38
N PHE A 348 13.78 27.77 6.18
CA PHE A 348 14.89 27.56 5.24
C PHE A 348 16.10 28.46 5.54
N LYS A 349 15.92 29.66 6.10
CA LYS A 349 17.04 30.59 6.38
C LYS A 349 18.22 29.97 7.16
N PRO A 350 18.03 29.22 8.27
CA PRO A 350 19.17 28.61 8.96
C PRO A 350 19.84 27.50 8.14
N ILE A 351 19.11 26.84 7.25
CA ILE A 351 19.65 25.82 6.34
C ILE A 351 20.60 26.48 5.33
N GLU A 352 20.23 27.63 4.77
CA GLU A 352 21.06 28.40 3.85
C GLU A 352 22.34 28.96 4.52
N ARG A 353 22.27 29.26 5.83
CA ARG A 353 23.38 29.75 6.65
C ARG A 353 24.31 28.66 7.20
N ILE A 354 24.10 27.39 6.86
CA ILE A 354 24.92 26.29 7.40
C ILE A 354 26.41 26.41 7.01
N GLY A 355 27.31 26.01 7.91
CA GLY A 355 28.76 26.03 7.71
C GLY A 355 29.40 27.41 7.92
N GLY A 356 30.69 27.54 7.62
CA GLY A 356 31.42 28.80 7.79
C GLY A 356 31.43 29.31 9.24
N SER A 357 31.24 30.62 9.44
CA SER A 357 31.20 31.25 10.78
C SER A 357 30.00 30.82 11.63
N THR A 358 28.87 30.48 11.00
CA THR A 358 27.66 29.95 11.67
C THR A 358 27.88 28.53 12.20
N GLY A 359 28.70 27.74 11.50
CA GLY A 359 28.91 26.33 11.80
C GLY A 359 27.70 25.45 11.46
N TYR A 360 27.64 24.27 12.07
CA TYR A 360 26.66 23.21 11.75
C TYR A 360 25.58 23.05 12.83
N TYR A 361 25.33 24.10 13.63
CA TYR A 361 24.34 24.17 14.72
C TYR A 361 24.48 23.13 15.85
N TYR A 362 25.38 22.15 15.73
CA TYR A 362 25.70 21.17 16.75
C TYR A 362 27.05 20.52 16.49
N GLY A 363 27.79 20.21 17.56
CA GLY A 363 29.02 19.41 17.45
C GLY A 363 30.10 20.04 16.57
N ASN A 364 30.16 21.38 16.47
CA ASN A 364 31.10 22.10 15.59
C ASN A 364 32.57 21.66 15.76
N TRP A 365 32.97 21.26 16.98
CA TRP A 365 34.31 20.71 17.25
C TRP A 365 34.56 19.35 16.57
N LEU A 366 33.55 18.47 16.46
CA LEU A 366 33.65 17.19 15.74
C LEU A 366 33.83 17.43 14.24
N TRP A 367 33.10 18.41 13.70
CA TRP A 367 33.28 18.83 12.31
C TRP A 367 34.70 19.35 12.08
N ARG A 368 35.23 20.20 12.97
CA ARG A 368 36.64 20.68 12.92
C ARG A 368 37.64 19.52 12.96
N ILE A 369 37.49 18.56 13.87
CA ILE A 369 38.33 17.35 13.91
C ILE A 369 38.25 16.59 12.59
N ARG A 370 37.03 16.39 12.05
CA ARG A 370 36.85 15.70 10.78
C ARG A 370 37.56 16.41 9.63
N GLY A 371 37.55 17.74 9.61
CA GLY A 371 38.28 18.55 8.64
C GLY A 371 39.80 18.51 8.82
N LEU A 372 40.31 18.38 10.04
CA LEU A 372 41.73 18.14 10.30
C LEU A 372 42.17 16.76 9.80
N ILE A 373 41.39 15.71 10.11
CA ILE A 373 41.63 14.35 9.60
C ILE A 373 41.63 14.35 8.07
N ASP A 374 40.68 15.06 7.45
CA ASP A 374 40.63 15.21 5.99
C ASP A 374 41.94 15.78 5.43
N LEU A 375 42.47 16.82 6.07
CA LEU A 375 43.70 17.46 5.65
C LEU A 375 44.91 16.52 5.76
N PHE A 376 45.00 15.73 6.83
CA PHE A 376 46.07 14.74 7.02
C PHE A 376 46.10 13.67 5.91
N VAL A 377 44.96 13.36 5.30
CA VAL A 377 44.88 12.42 4.18
C VAL A 377 44.86 13.11 2.82
N SER A 378 45.35 14.36 2.72
CA SER A 378 45.37 15.18 1.50
C SER A 378 43.98 15.54 0.94
N GLY A 379 42.99 15.69 1.82
CA GLY A 379 41.68 16.26 1.50
C GLY A 379 41.67 17.79 1.55
N VAL A 380 40.49 18.39 1.38
CA VAL A 380 40.30 19.85 1.30
C VAL A 380 40.28 20.52 2.68
N GLY A 381 39.85 19.80 3.73
CA GLY A 381 39.69 20.33 5.09
C GLY A 381 38.76 21.56 5.17
N PHE A 382 38.99 22.45 6.13
CA PHE A 382 38.27 23.74 6.29
C PHE A 382 38.92 24.90 5.51
N ARG A 383 39.86 24.63 4.60
CA ARG A 383 40.65 25.70 3.95
C ARG A 383 39.83 26.58 3.00
N ARG A 384 38.64 26.12 2.60
CA ARG A 384 37.74 26.81 1.68
C ARG A 384 36.54 27.34 2.46
N GLY A 385 36.52 28.66 2.68
CA GLY A 385 35.36 29.33 3.28
C GLY A 385 34.19 29.43 2.29
N ARG A 386 33.03 29.84 2.79
CA ARG A 386 31.87 30.18 1.97
C ARG A 386 31.98 31.60 1.40
N ARG A 387 31.42 31.81 0.20
CA ARG A 387 31.46 33.11 -0.52
C ARG A 387 30.62 34.19 0.15
N ASP A 388 29.38 33.85 0.53
CA ASP A 388 28.41 34.75 1.13
C ASP A 388 27.89 34.12 2.43
N PRO A 389 27.86 34.82 3.59
CA PRO A 389 27.45 34.26 4.87
C PRO A 389 25.94 33.94 4.98
N GLU A 390 25.11 34.54 4.13
CA GLU A 390 23.65 34.51 4.20
C GLU A 390 23.02 33.69 3.07
N ARG A 391 23.60 33.76 1.87
CA ARG A 391 23.08 33.11 0.66
C ARG A 391 23.98 32.02 0.14
N LEU A 392 23.40 31.03 -0.56
CA LEU A 392 24.14 30.00 -1.28
C LEU A 392 23.70 29.93 -2.74
N PHE A 393 24.67 29.74 -3.63
CA PHE A 393 24.42 29.50 -5.05
C PHE A 393 24.91 28.10 -5.45
N GLN A 394 24.33 27.57 -6.52
CA GLN A 394 24.79 26.31 -7.08
C GLN A 394 26.27 26.42 -7.46
N GLY A 395 27.07 25.45 -7.02
CA GLY A 395 28.52 25.42 -7.23
C GLY A 395 29.34 26.00 -6.08
N ASP A 396 28.74 26.75 -5.15
CA ASP A 396 29.44 27.32 -4.00
C ASP A 396 30.09 26.24 -3.11
N VAL A 397 31.16 26.62 -2.43
CA VAL A 397 31.86 25.76 -1.46
C VAL A 397 31.46 26.20 -0.06
N VAL A 398 31.12 25.23 0.79
CA VAL A 398 30.81 25.42 2.22
C VAL A 398 31.70 24.47 3.01
N ASP A 399 32.83 24.97 3.49
CA ASP A 399 33.88 24.17 4.13
C ASP A 399 34.37 23.04 3.21
N PHE A 400 34.04 21.79 3.53
CA PHE A 400 34.34 20.60 2.73
C PHE A 400 33.15 20.06 1.93
N TRP A 401 32.09 20.87 1.78
CA TRP A 401 30.93 20.58 0.94
C TRP A 401 30.92 21.45 -0.30
N ARG A 402 30.36 20.91 -1.39
CA ARG A 402 29.95 21.69 -2.56
C ARG A 402 28.43 21.72 -2.66
N VAL A 403 27.87 22.91 -2.91
CA VAL A 403 26.45 23.08 -3.23
C VAL A 403 26.21 22.48 -4.61
N GLU A 404 25.62 21.29 -4.66
CA GLU A 404 25.31 20.62 -5.91
C GLU A 404 23.99 21.11 -6.50
N LYS A 405 23.02 21.43 -5.63
CA LYS A 405 21.73 22.01 -6.01
C LYS A 405 21.17 22.85 -4.87
N ILE A 406 20.59 24.00 -5.20
CA ILE A 406 19.77 24.78 -4.29
C ILE A 406 18.50 25.22 -5.01
N ILE A 407 17.36 25.08 -4.34
CA ILE A 407 16.08 25.66 -4.71
C ILE A 407 15.63 26.48 -3.49
N PRO A 408 15.59 27.81 -3.58
CA PRO A 408 15.24 28.67 -2.45
C PRO A 408 13.95 28.22 -1.77
N ASN A 409 13.94 28.25 -0.43
CA ASN A 409 12.83 27.85 0.43
C ASN A 409 12.44 26.36 0.36
N GLU A 410 13.05 25.56 -0.52
CA GLU A 410 12.59 24.20 -0.76
C GLU A 410 13.67 23.15 -0.52
N ARG A 411 14.88 23.35 -1.06
CA ARG A 411 15.89 22.29 -1.10
C ARG A 411 17.31 22.82 -1.11
N LEU A 412 18.18 22.19 -0.33
CA LEU A 412 19.63 22.33 -0.40
C LEU A 412 20.28 20.94 -0.47
N LEU A 413 21.09 20.70 -1.50
CA LEU A 413 21.87 19.46 -1.66
C LEU A 413 23.37 19.79 -1.63
N LEU A 414 24.06 19.21 -0.66
CA LEU A 414 25.49 19.35 -0.45
C LEU A 414 26.19 18.04 -0.78
N ARG A 415 27.22 18.09 -1.64
CA ARG A 415 28.11 16.96 -1.95
C ARG A 415 29.41 17.06 -1.15
N ALA A 416 29.84 15.97 -0.53
CA ALA A 416 31.11 15.94 0.17
C ALA A 416 32.28 16.04 -0.81
N GLU A 417 33.21 16.97 -0.55
CA GLU A 417 34.54 17.02 -1.19
C GLU A 417 35.64 16.45 -0.29
N MET A 418 35.35 16.24 1.00
CA MET A 418 36.24 15.51 1.91
C MET A 418 36.43 14.05 1.46
N LYS A 419 37.59 13.47 1.76
CA LYS A 419 37.90 12.07 1.47
C LYS A 419 37.07 11.15 2.36
N VAL A 420 36.16 10.40 1.76
CA VAL A 420 35.37 9.33 2.39
C VAL A 420 35.55 8.03 1.60
N ALA A 421 35.30 6.88 2.21
CA ALA A 421 35.41 5.56 1.55
C ALA A 421 34.21 5.27 0.62
N GLY A 422 33.84 6.24 -0.22
CA GLY A 422 32.61 6.24 -0.99
C GLY A 422 32.29 7.63 -1.56
N ARG A 423 31.00 7.90 -1.78
CA ARG A 423 30.48 9.24 -2.09
C ARG A 423 29.43 9.61 -1.05
N ALA A 424 29.37 10.87 -0.62
CA ALA A 424 28.47 11.30 0.44
C ALA A 424 27.76 12.61 0.08
N TRP A 425 26.49 12.71 0.46
CA TRP A 425 25.67 13.90 0.33
C TRP A 425 24.89 14.18 1.61
N LEU A 426 24.61 15.46 1.84
CA LEU A 426 23.71 15.94 2.87
C LEU A 426 22.63 16.80 2.19
N GLU A 427 21.39 16.34 2.27
CA GLU A 427 20.23 17.02 1.69
C GLU A 427 19.35 17.59 2.81
N PHE A 428 18.87 18.80 2.60
CA PHE A 428 17.77 19.39 3.35
C PHE A 428 16.62 19.68 2.40
N THR A 429 15.40 19.32 2.79
CA THR A 429 14.18 19.76 2.12
C THR A 429 13.24 20.38 3.13
N VAL A 430 12.53 21.42 2.74
CA VAL A 430 11.49 22.04 3.56
C VAL A 430 10.19 21.95 2.80
N ASP A 431 9.20 21.31 3.43
CA ASP A 431 7.83 21.26 2.96
C ASP A 431 6.99 21.98 4.02
N GLY A 432 6.04 22.83 3.66
CA GLY A 432 5.23 23.51 4.65
C GLY A 432 3.95 24.08 4.09
N TYR A 433 3.07 24.49 5.01
CA TYR A 433 1.81 25.14 4.72
C TYR A 433 1.62 26.30 5.70
N GLU A 434 1.44 27.50 5.16
CA GLU A 434 1.32 28.77 5.89
C GLU A 434 2.39 28.96 6.99
N ASN A 435 2.01 28.72 8.25
CA ASN A 435 2.81 28.96 9.43
C ASN A 435 3.48 27.68 9.98
N ILE A 436 3.46 26.57 9.25
CA ILE A 436 4.01 25.30 9.70
C ILE A 436 4.93 24.74 8.62
N SER A 437 6.16 24.42 8.99
CA SER A 437 7.17 23.86 8.09
C SER A 437 7.78 22.58 8.64
N VAL A 438 7.95 21.60 7.77
CA VAL A 438 8.63 20.33 8.00
C VAL A 438 10.01 20.39 7.34
N ILE A 439 11.05 20.49 8.16
CA ILE A 439 12.44 20.35 7.69
C ILE A 439 12.79 18.87 7.71
N LYS A 440 13.14 18.32 6.55
CA LYS A 440 13.71 16.98 6.40
C LYS A 440 15.20 17.10 6.10
N GLN A 441 16.00 16.29 6.76
CA GLN A 441 17.43 16.17 6.57
C GLN A 441 17.75 14.73 6.17
N LYS A 442 18.48 14.54 5.07
CA LYS A 442 18.91 13.23 4.59
C LYS A 442 20.42 13.18 4.46
N ALA A 443 21.06 12.25 5.16
CA ALA A 443 22.45 11.89 4.90
C ALA A 443 22.45 10.69 3.94
N ILE A 444 23.01 10.88 2.75
CA ILE A 444 23.05 9.89 1.67
C ILE A 444 24.50 9.45 1.50
N TYR A 445 24.76 8.15 1.56
CA TYR A 445 26.11 7.61 1.40
C TYR A 445 26.13 6.45 0.42
N GLU A 446 27.00 6.53 -0.57
CA GLU A 446 27.28 5.47 -1.52
C GLU A 446 28.63 4.83 -1.17
N PRO A 447 28.65 3.65 -0.52
CA PRO A 447 29.88 2.96 -0.14
C PRO A 447 30.64 2.50 -1.38
N CYS A 448 31.96 2.73 -1.39
CA CYS A 448 32.85 2.07 -2.35
C CYS A 448 33.35 0.75 -1.74
N GLY A 449 32.82 -0.38 -2.20
CA GLY A 449 33.25 -1.69 -1.72
C GLY A 449 32.90 -2.02 -0.27
N LEU A 450 33.51 -3.08 0.26
CA LEU A 450 33.34 -3.52 1.65
C LEU A 450 33.90 -2.49 2.64
N PHE A 451 35.05 -1.88 2.33
CA PHE A 451 35.64 -0.83 3.17
C PHE A 451 34.72 0.38 3.34
N GLY A 452 33.97 0.75 2.30
CA GLY A 452 32.96 1.79 2.39
C GLY A 452 31.82 1.45 3.35
N LEU A 453 31.39 0.19 3.39
CA LEU A 453 30.38 -0.28 4.35
C LEU A 453 30.90 -0.25 5.78
N VAL A 454 32.12 -0.75 6.01
CA VAL A 454 32.77 -0.71 7.33
C VAL A 454 32.93 0.75 7.81
N TYR A 455 33.33 1.66 6.93
CA TYR A 455 33.42 3.09 7.21
C TYR A 455 32.07 3.67 7.68
N TRP A 456 30.98 3.36 6.98
CA TRP A 456 29.66 3.85 7.37
C TRP A 456 29.21 3.32 8.74
N TYR A 457 29.26 2.00 8.93
CA TYR A 457 28.72 1.39 10.15
C TYR A 457 29.57 1.70 11.40
N SER A 458 30.88 1.90 11.25
CA SER A 458 31.73 2.34 12.38
C SER A 458 31.38 3.76 12.86
N LEU A 459 30.97 4.67 11.96
CA LEU A 459 30.61 6.04 12.28
C LEU A 459 29.12 6.27 12.55
N TYR A 460 28.27 5.27 12.27
CA TYR A 460 26.83 5.39 12.35
C TYR A 460 26.28 5.90 13.70
N PRO A 461 26.76 5.43 14.89
CA PRO A 461 26.30 5.97 16.18
C PRO A 461 26.60 7.47 16.35
N ILE A 462 27.76 7.91 15.84
CA ILE A 462 28.20 9.30 15.88
C ILE A 462 27.35 10.15 14.93
N HIS A 463 27.15 9.68 13.69
CA HIS A 463 26.31 10.33 12.69
C HIS A 463 24.88 10.50 13.19
N HIS A 464 24.27 9.46 13.78
CA HIS A 464 22.94 9.52 14.38
C HIS A 464 22.82 10.71 15.34
N PHE A 465 23.78 10.85 16.24
CA PHE A 465 23.77 11.88 17.27
C PHE A 465 24.06 13.28 16.72
N ILE A 466 25.03 13.44 15.83
CA ILE A 466 25.35 14.72 15.18
C ILE A 466 24.15 15.22 14.38
N PHE A 467 23.63 14.38 13.48
CA PHE A 467 22.56 14.76 12.55
C PHE A 467 21.24 15.06 13.25
N LYS A 468 20.89 14.31 14.30
CA LYS A 468 19.69 14.59 15.09
C LYS A 468 19.74 15.95 15.79
N ASN A 469 20.88 16.29 16.37
CA ASN A 469 21.00 17.54 17.12
C ASN A 469 21.27 18.74 16.21
N MET A 470 21.92 18.55 15.05
CA MET A 470 22.00 19.57 13.99
C MET A 470 20.61 19.98 13.53
N LEU A 471 19.74 19.03 13.22
CA LEU A 471 18.36 19.30 12.83
C LEU A 471 17.58 20.08 13.90
N LYS A 472 17.77 19.73 15.18
CA LYS A 472 17.20 20.49 16.31
C LYS A 472 17.75 21.91 16.42
N GLY A 473 19.05 22.09 16.18
CA GLY A 473 19.69 23.40 16.19
C GLY A 473 19.17 24.32 15.07
N ILE A 474 19.00 23.76 13.86
CA ILE A 474 18.36 24.43 12.71
C ILE A 474 16.94 24.87 13.08
N ALA A 475 16.12 23.94 13.60
CA ALA A 475 14.75 24.23 14.04
C ALA A 475 14.71 25.34 15.10
N LYS A 476 15.58 25.28 16.12
CA LYS A 476 15.66 26.31 17.15
C LYS A 476 15.94 27.68 16.54
N LYS A 477 16.91 27.77 15.62
CA LYS A 477 17.26 29.04 14.97
C LYS A 477 16.14 29.57 14.07
N ALA A 478 15.44 28.70 13.36
CA ALA A 478 14.30 29.07 12.52
C ALA A 478 13.18 29.72 13.35
N ILE A 479 12.90 29.19 14.54
CA ILE A 479 11.85 29.75 15.41
C ILE A 479 12.32 31.00 16.15
N GLU A 480 13.59 31.07 16.59
CA GLU A 480 14.15 32.31 17.16
C GLU A 480 14.04 33.48 16.17
N ASN A 481 14.21 33.24 14.87
CA ASN A 481 14.10 34.26 13.83
C ASN A 481 12.66 34.75 13.59
N SER A 482 11.63 33.98 13.96
CA SER A 482 10.22 34.31 13.68
C SER A 482 9.51 35.10 14.81
N GLN A 483 10.23 35.46 15.88
CA GLN A 483 9.74 36.25 17.02
C GLN A 483 8.47 35.71 17.74
N LYS A 484 8.05 34.46 17.52
CA LYS A 484 6.93 33.84 18.27
C LYS A 484 7.41 33.33 19.65
N PRO A 485 6.69 33.62 20.76
CA PRO A 485 7.02 33.05 22.06
C PRO A 485 6.74 31.53 22.04
N ILE A 486 7.71 30.73 22.49
CA ILE A 486 7.55 29.26 22.62
C ILE A 486 7.62 28.89 24.10
N SER A 487 6.67 28.06 24.56
CA SER A 487 6.85 27.34 25.82
C SER A 487 8.00 26.33 25.66
N LYS A 488 8.85 26.21 26.69
CA LYS A 488 9.99 25.26 26.74
C LYS A 488 9.55 23.80 26.51
N GLU A 489 8.25 23.52 26.66
CA GLU A 489 7.60 22.24 26.44
C GLU A 489 7.49 21.89 24.95
N LEU A 490 7.13 22.85 24.08
CA LEU A 490 6.97 22.64 22.64
C LEU A 490 8.30 22.24 21.96
N LEU A 491 9.39 22.90 22.34
CA LEU A 491 10.76 22.60 21.86
C LEU A 491 11.25 21.19 22.25
N ASN A 492 10.65 20.60 23.29
CA ASN A 492 11.01 19.29 23.82
C ASN A 492 9.94 18.22 23.56
N ALA A 493 8.92 18.56 22.76
CA ALA A 493 7.89 17.64 22.32
C ALA A 493 8.42 16.76 21.18
N GLU A 494 7.94 15.53 21.13
CA GLU A 494 8.06 14.67 19.97
C GLU A 494 6.91 15.02 19.01
N LEU A 495 7.20 14.92 17.72
CA LEU A 495 6.22 15.19 16.69
C LEU A 495 5.92 13.90 15.91
N PHE A 496 4.64 13.71 15.63
CA PHE A 496 4.12 12.77 14.66
C PHE A 496 3.29 13.53 13.60
N PHE A 497 3.37 13.11 12.35
CA PHE A 497 2.66 13.73 11.24
C PHE A 497 2.14 12.67 10.27
N LYS A 498 0.91 12.84 9.77
CA LYS A 498 0.35 12.04 8.68
C LYS A 498 -0.44 12.93 7.73
N LYS A 499 -0.23 12.77 6.41
CA LYS A 499 -0.96 13.46 5.33
C LYS A 499 -1.57 12.41 4.40
N THR A 500 -2.83 12.59 4.03
CA THR A 500 -3.55 11.72 3.09
C THR A 500 -4.38 12.56 2.12
N LEU A 501 -4.33 12.23 0.83
CA LEU A 501 -5.21 12.79 -0.19
C LEU A 501 -6.61 12.17 -0.10
N LEU A 502 -7.63 13.03 -0.09
CA LEU A 502 -9.04 12.64 -0.07
C LEU A 502 -9.75 13.16 -1.31
N GLU A 503 -10.61 12.32 -1.89
CA GLU A 503 -11.47 12.67 -3.03
C GLU A 503 -12.70 13.47 -2.57
N ALA A 504 -12.52 14.44 -1.68
CA ALA A 504 -13.53 15.36 -1.16
C ALA A 504 -12.93 16.74 -0.88
N ASN A 505 -13.73 17.79 -0.97
CA ASN A 505 -13.26 19.14 -0.62
C ASN A 505 -13.04 19.27 0.90
N ALA A 506 -12.28 20.28 1.33
CA ALA A 506 -11.86 20.43 2.72
C ALA A 506 -13.07 20.56 3.66
N LYS A 507 -14.12 21.28 3.21
CA LYS A 507 -15.36 21.43 3.96
C LYS A 507 -16.10 20.11 4.15
N GLU A 508 -16.23 19.28 3.11
CA GLU A 508 -16.87 17.96 3.20
C GLU A 508 -16.17 17.06 4.22
N VAL A 509 -14.82 17.07 4.24
CA VAL A 509 -14.04 16.26 5.17
C VAL A 509 -14.16 16.80 6.60
N PHE A 510 -14.13 18.13 6.79
CA PHE A 510 -14.37 18.75 8.08
C PHE A 510 -15.78 18.43 8.60
N ASP A 511 -16.80 18.58 7.75
CA ASP A 511 -18.20 18.32 8.11
C ASP A 511 -18.38 16.85 8.52
N TRP A 512 -17.66 15.91 7.91
CA TRP A 512 -17.64 14.51 8.35
C TRP A 512 -17.08 14.35 9.77
N HIS A 513 -15.99 15.05 10.12
CA HIS A 513 -15.43 15.05 11.48
C HIS A 513 -16.37 15.70 12.50
N ASN A 514 -17.19 16.64 12.04
CA ASN A 514 -18.15 17.36 12.85
C ASN A 514 -19.45 16.56 13.10
N ARG A 515 -19.65 15.41 12.42
CA ARG A 515 -20.83 14.56 12.59
C ARG A 515 -20.71 13.68 13.82
N LYS A 516 -21.87 13.41 14.42
CA LYS A 516 -22.00 12.45 15.51
C LYS A 516 -21.46 11.08 15.12
N GLY A 517 -20.67 10.48 16.00
CA GLY A 517 -20.08 9.16 15.77
C GLY A 517 -18.71 9.18 15.07
N ALA A 518 -18.23 10.35 14.62
CA ALA A 518 -16.94 10.45 13.94
C ALA A 518 -15.79 9.98 14.86
N PHE A 519 -15.83 10.34 16.15
CA PHE A 519 -14.81 9.90 17.11
C PHE A 519 -14.82 8.37 17.31
N GLU A 520 -16.01 7.75 17.41
CA GLU A 520 -16.19 6.31 17.51
C GLU A 520 -15.64 5.58 16.28
N ARG A 521 -15.87 6.13 15.08
CA ARG A 521 -15.31 5.60 13.82
C ARG A 521 -13.78 5.68 13.80
N LEU A 522 -13.22 6.78 14.27
CA LEU A 522 -11.78 7.00 14.32
C LEU A 522 -11.07 6.23 15.45
N SER A 523 -11.81 5.63 16.37
CA SER A 523 -11.28 4.87 17.50
C SER A 523 -10.92 3.43 17.09
N PRO A 524 -9.62 3.07 17.02
CA PRO A 524 -9.23 1.76 16.51
C PRO A 524 -9.72 0.62 17.40
N PRO A 525 -10.04 -0.55 16.81
CA PRO A 525 -10.66 -1.63 17.53
C PRO A 525 -9.74 -2.29 18.58
N TRP A 526 -8.41 -2.22 18.41
CA TRP A 526 -7.45 -2.74 19.38
C TRP A 526 -7.18 -1.81 20.57
N GLN A 527 -7.65 -0.56 20.54
CA GLN A 527 -7.52 0.35 21.69
C GLN A 527 -8.75 0.22 22.58
N GLN A 528 -8.55 -0.19 23.83
CA GLN A 528 -9.62 -0.24 24.83
C GLN A 528 -9.89 1.16 25.38
N ILE A 529 -10.64 1.95 24.60
CA ILE A 529 -11.07 3.31 24.94
C ILE A 529 -12.57 3.28 25.16
N LYS A 530 -13.02 3.79 26.31
CA LYS A 530 -14.41 4.12 26.55
C LYS A 530 -14.57 5.63 26.49
N ILE A 531 -15.42 6.11 25.59
CA ILE A 531 -15.80 7.52 25.52
C ILE A 531 -16.80 7.76 26.65
N VAL A 532 -16.47 8.67 27.55
CA VAL A 532 -17.32 9.05 28.70
C VAL A 532 -18.16 10.27 28.33
N GLN A 533 -17.52 11.23 27.68
CA GLN A 533 -18.14 12.44 27.17
C GLN A 533 -17.42 12.83 25.88
N HIS A 534 -18.16 13.31 24.89
CA HIS A 534 -17.65 13.94 23.68
C HIS A 534 -18.67 15.00 23.28
N ASP A 535 -18.27 16.27 23.35
CA ASP A 535 -19.14 17.38 22.98
C ASP A 535 -19.19 17.49 21.45
N GLU A 536 -20.39 17.37 20.89
CA GLU A 536 -20.65 17.47 19.46
C GLU A 536 -21.79 18.48 19.22
N PRO A 537 -21.76 19.31 18.17
CA PRO A 537 -20.69 19.43 17.16
C PRO A 537 -19.39 20.01 17.71
N LEU A 538 -18.30 19.89 16.93
CA LEU A 538 -17.00 20.49 17.23
C LEU A 538 -17.15 22.00 17.42
N GLN A 539 -16.83 22.46 18.61
CA GLN A 539 -16.88 23.86 19.00
C GLN A 539 -15.72 24.20 19.91
N LYS A 540 -15.27 25.45 19.87
CA LYS A 540 -14.22 25.95 20.74
C LYS A 540 -14.62 25.77 22.22
N GLY A 541 -13.74 25.17 23.00
CA GLY A 541 -13.97 24.83 24.41
C GLY A 541 -14.74 23.53 24.65
N GLY A 542 -15.18 22.83 23.59
CA GLY A 542 -15.78 21.51 23.70
C GLY A 542 -14.81 20.48 24.28
N LYS A 543 -15.32 19.50 25.03
CA LYS A 543 -14.50 18.53 25.76
C LYS A 543 -14.70 17.11 25.26
N ALA A 544 -13.60 16.36 25.28
CA ALA A 544 -13.61 14.91 25.12
C ALA A 544 -12.99 14.24 26.34
N ILE A 545 -13.77 13.41 27.03
CA ILE A 545 -13.32 12.64 28.20
C ILE A 545 -13.27 11.18 27.83
N LEU A 546 -12.06 10.62 27.85
CA LEU A 546 -11.77 9.25 27.47
C LEU A 546 -11.31 8.46 28.70
N LEU A 547 -11.72 7.21 28.80
CA LEU A 547 -11.22 6.26 29.79
C LEU A 547 -10.38 5.20 29.07
N LEU A 548 -9.06 5.30 29.22
CA LEU A 548 -8.10 4.35 28.70
C LEU A 548 -7.99 3.16 29.65
N THR A 549 -8.27 1.95 29.16
CA THR A 549 -8.09 0.73 29.95
C THR A 549 -6.84 -0.01 29.49
N LYS A 550 -5.94 -0.32 30.43
CA LYS A 550 -4.76 -1.13 30.15
C LYS A 550 -4.55 -2.13 31.29
N GLY A 551 -5.03 -3.36 31.09
CA GLY A 551 -5.05 -4.36 32.16
C GLY A 551 -5.96 -3.91 33.31
N PRO A 552 -5.53 -4.02 34.58
CA PRO A 552 -6.35 -3.59 35.73
C PRO A 552 -6.44 -2.06 35.89
N PHE A 553 -5.60 -1.30 35.19
CA PHE A 553 -5.52 0.16 35.34
C PHE A 553 -6.49 0.88 34.40
N LYS A 554 -7.19 1.87 34.94
CA LYS A 554 -8.07 2.79 34.22
C LYS A 554 -7.53 4.21 34.37
N LEU A 555 -7.25 4.88 33.26
CA LEU A 555 -6.75 6.24 33.25
C LEU A 555 -7.75 7.16 32.54
N LYS A 556 -8.17 8.21 33.22
CA LYS A 556 -8.99 9.28 32.65
C LYS A 556 -8.10 10.22 31.85
N TRP A 557 -8.49 10.51 30.60
CA TRP A 557 -7.82 11.44 29.71
C TRP A 557 -8.82 12.50 29.26
N GLU A 558 -8.56 13.75 29.61
CA GLU A 558 -9.40 14.91 29.36
C GLU A 558 -8.73 15.78 28.29
N LEU A 559 -9.45 15.99 27.20
CA LEU A 559 -9.07 16.81 26.05
C LEU A 559 -10.05 17.96 25.88
N GLU A 560 -9.57 19.07 25.32
CA GLU A 560 -10.37 20.24 24.94
C GLU A 560 -10.08 20.63 23.49
N HIS A 561 -11.13 20.96 22.75
CA HIS A 561 -11.04 21.58 21.43
C HIS A 561 -10.68 23.06 21.58
N LYS A 562 -9.39 23.38 21.52
CA LYS A 562 -8.89 24.73 21.86
C LYS A 562 -9.24 25.75 20.77
N GLU A 563 -9.12 25.35 19.52
CA GLU A 563 -9.42 26.16 18.33
C GLU A 563 -10.19 25.30 17.31
N VAL A 564 -11.20 25.91 16.70
CA VAL A 564 -12.02 25.29 15.64
C VAL A 564 -12.30 26.36 14.59
N HIS A 565 -11.83 26.13 13.37
CA HIS A 565 -12.07 26.95 12.19
C HIS A 565 -12.82 26.09 11.16
N PRO A 566 -14.14 26.27 11.03
CA PRO A 566 -14.97 25.43 10.16
C PRO A 566 -14.42 25.29 8.75
N GLY A 567 -14.32 24.05 8.26
CA GLY A 567 -13.82 23.72 6.92
C GLY A 567 -12.30 23.70 6.77
N HIS A 568 -11.55 24.16 7.77
CA HIS A 568 -10.10 24.36 7.64
C HIS A 568 -9.28 23.68 8.74
N PHE A 569 -9.72 23.75 10.00
CA PHE A 569 -8.86 23.37 11.12
C PHE A 569 -9.64 23.07 12.40
N PHE A 570 -9.15 22.14 13.21
CA PHE A 570 -9.38 22.16 14.66
C PHE A 570 -8.22 21.49 15.40
N ASN A 571 -8.10 21.72 16.71
CA ASN A 571 -7.11 21.01 17.51
C ASN A 571 -7.63 20.51 18.86
N ASP A 572 -7.07 19.38 19.30
CA ASP A 572 -7.31 18.78 20.60
C ASP A 572 -6.09 18.97 21.49
N VAL A 573 -6.28 19.63 22.64
CA VAL A 573 -5.23 19.81 23.64
C VAL A 573 -5.56 19.02 24.90
N GLN A 574 -4.56 18.36 25.47
CA GLN A 574 -4.76 17.65 26.74
C GLN A 574 -4.80 18.63 27.91
N LEU A 575 -5.90 18.59 28.67
CA LEU A 575 -6.01 19.24 29.97
C LEU A 575 -5.41 18.39 31.09
N LYS A 576 -5.75 17.09 31.10
CA LYS A 576 -5.27 16.13 32.09
C LYS A 576 -5.18 14.75 31.48
N GLY A 577 -4.05 14.05 31.63
CA GLY A 577 -3.90 12.75 31.00
C GLY A 577 -2.54 12.08 31.19
N PRO A 578 -2.27 11.01 30.42
CA PRO A 578 -1.05 10.22 30.54
C PRO A 578 0.22 10.95 30.11
N LEU A 579 0.11 12.03 29.33
CA LEU A 579 1.24 12.70 28.72
C LEU A 579 1.59 13.96 29.50
N LYS A 580 2.86 14.41 29.43
CA LYS A 580 3.26 15.72 29.95
C LYS A 580 2.71 16.86 29.10
N PHE A 581 2.64 16.63 27.79
CA PHE A 581 2.13 17.56 26.79
C PHE A 581 1.47 16.74 25.68
N PHE A 582 0.35 17.22 25.15
CA PHE A 582 -0.32 16.65 24.00
C PHE A 582 -1.16 17.74 23.32
N GLU A 583 -0.90 17.93 22.05
CA GLU A 583 -1.64 18.82 21.16
C GLU A 583 -1.73 18.15 19.79
N HIS A 584 -2.95 17.97 19.32
CA HIS A 584 -3.26 17.29 18.08
C HIS A 584 -4.02 18.20 17.14
N ASN A 585 -3.38 18.58 16.04
CA ASN A 585 -3.93 19.48 15.04
C ASN A 585 -4.47 18.68 13.86
N HIS A 586 -5.71 18.97 13.49
CA HIS A 586 -6.39 18.47 12.31
C HIS A 586 -6.51 19.61 11.30
N ILE A 587 -5.87 19.47 10.14
CA ILE A 587 -5.86 20.48 9.08
C ILE A 587 -6.49 19.90 7.81
N PHE A 588 -7.41 20.66 7.22
CA PHE A 588 -8.13 20.32 5.98
C PHE A 588 -7.71 21.31 4.89
N GLU A 589 -6.77 20.87 4.05
CA GLU A 589 -6.17 21.72 3.02
C GLU A 589 -6.88 21.50 1.68
N GLN A 590 -7.54 22.53 1.17
CA GLN A 590 -8.23 22.48 -0.12
C GLN A 590 -7.21 22.40 -1.28
N ILE A 591 -7.39 21.45 -2.20
CA ILE A 591 -6.60 21.38 -3.45
C ILE A 591 -7.43 21.95 -4.62
N ASN A 592 -8.65 21.47 -4.77
CA ASN A 592 -9.66 21.91 -5.75
C ASN A 592 -11.04 21.47 -5.29
N ASP A 593 -12.12 21.87 -5.96
CA ASP A 593 -13.52 21.60 -5.53
C ASP A 593 -13.88 20.13 -5.28
N LYS A 594 -13.04 19.17 -5.72
CA LYS A 594 -13.29 17.73 -5.57
C LYS A 594 -12.27 17.01 -4.68
N SER A 595 -11.21 17.69 -4.22
CA SER A 595 -10.14 17.04 -3.46
C SER A 595 -9.46 17.95 -2.44
N SER A 596 -8.99 17.34 -1.36
CA SER A 596 -8.32 18.00 -0.24
C SER A 596 -7.30 17.06 0.41
N PHE A 597 -6.41 17.61 1.21
CA PHE A 597 -5.59 16.83 2.13
C PHE A 597 -6.18 16.87 3.54
N LEU A 598 -6.23 15.69 4.17
CA LEU A 598 -6.31 15.58 5.62
C LEU A 598 -4.89 15.47 6.18
N ILE A 599 -4.56 16.37 7.08
CA ILE A 599 -3.26 16.44 7.73
C ILE A 599 -3.46 16.40 9.25
N ASP A 600 -2.94 15.34 9.87
CA ASP A 600 -2.86 15.22 11.32
C ASP A 600 -1.43 15.51 11.78
N SER A 601 -1.28 16.51 12.64
CA SER A 601 -0.01 16.92 13.26
C SER A 601 -0.13 16.81 14.77
N LEU A 602 0.54 15.82 15.34
CA LEU A 602 0.51 15.49 16.76
C LEU A 602 1.84 15.88 17.41
N GLN A 603 1.78 16.79 18.37
CA GLN A 603 2.88 17.13 19.26
C GLN A 603 2.61 16.52 20.63
N TYR A 604 3.58 15.78 21.18
CA TYR A 604 3.39 15.10 22.45
C TYR A 604 4.68 14.93 23.25
N GLN A 605 4.56 14.85 24.57
CA GLN A 605 5.69 14.57 25.44
C GLN A 605 5.38 13.47 26.45
N LEU A 606 6.22 12.43 26.47
CA LEU A 606 6.08 11.32 27.42
C LEU A 606 6.45 11.74 28.85
N PRO A 607 5.74 11.22 29.86
CA PRO A 607 6.14 11.38 31.26
C PRO A 607 7.45 10.64 31.56
N GLY A 608 8.12 11.01 32.66
CA GLY A 608 9.40 10.41 33.06
C GLY A 608 10.66 11.12 32.56
N GLY A 609 11.82 10.58 32.96
CA GLY A 609 13.16 11.06 32.61
C GLY A 609 13.69 10.50 31.28
N LYS A 610 14.93 10.83 30.92
CA LYS A 610 15.55 10.45 29.62
C LYS A 610 15.58 8.93 29.37
N VAL A 611 15.73 8.12 30.42
CA VAL A 611 15.77 6.65 30.33
C VAL A 611 14.42 6.06 29.90
N ILE A 612 13.33 6.47 30.56
CA ILE A 612 11.97 6.03 30.20
C ILE A 612 11.63 6.44 28.77
N LYS A 613 12.00 7.67 28.37
CA LYS A 613 11.85 8.13 26.99
C LYS A 613 12.60 7.24 26.00
N TRP A 614 13.85 6.89 26.27
CA TRP A 614 14.65 6.05 25.38
C TRP A 614 14.02 4.65 25.17
N CYS A 615 13.51 4.02 26.22
CA CYS A 615 12.87 2.70 26.11
C CYS A 615 11.46 2.76 25.48
N CYS A 616 10.63 3.74 25.87
CA CYS A 616 9.20 3.75 25.49
C CYS A 616 8.94 4.46 24.16
N LEU A 617 9.77 5.40 23.75
CA LEU A 617 9.51 6.23 22.56
C LEU A 617 9.39 5.43 21.25
N PRO A 618 10.25 4.41 20.96
CA PRO A 618 10.08 3.59 19.76
C PRO A 618 8.73 2.88 19.71
N PHE A 619 8.28 2.33 20.84
CA PHE A 619 6.98 1.66 20.96
C PHE A 619 5.82 2.65 20.75
N VAL A 620 5.89 3.84 21.35
CA VAL A 620 4.88 4.89 21.15
C VAL A 620 4.83 5.33 19.69
N LYS A 621 5.98 5.58 19.04
CA LYS A 621 6.03 5.94 17.62
C LYS A 621 5.42 4.87 16.72
N ARG A 622 5.70 3.60 16.99
CA ARG A 622 5.08 2.47 16.25
C ARG A 622 3.56 2.45 16.42
N ASN A 623 3.06 2.66 17.64
CA ASN A 623 1.62 2.70 17.90
C ASN A 623 0.93 3.91 17.28
N LEU A 624 1.56 5.09 17.30
CA LEU A 624 1.03 6.29 16.65
C LEU A 624 0.94 6.10 15.13
N LYS A 625 1.98 5.56 14.49
CA LYS A 625 1.94 5.21 13.06
C LYS A 625 0.74 4.31 12.73
N LYS A 626 0.51 3.29 13.55
CA LYS A 626 -0.60 2.35 13.38
C LYS A 626 -1.96 3.03 13.59
N LEU A 627 -2.10 3.82 14.65
CA LEU A 627 -3.31 4.60 14.98
C LEU A 627 -3.70 5.54 13.83
N PHE A 628 -2.77 6.36 13.36
CA PHE A 628 -3.06 7.34 12.31
C PHE A 628 -3.22 6.72 10.93
N ARG A 629 -2.56 5.59 10.63
CA ARG A 629 -2.88 4.81 9.44
C ARG A 629 -4.35 4.37 9.44
N PHE A 630 -4.83 3.85 10.56
CA PHE A 630 -6.23 3.46 10.72
C PHE A 630 -7.17 4.65 10.57
N ARG A 631 -6.95 5.75 11.30
CA ARG A 631 -7.81 6.95 11.25
C ARG A 631 -7.93 7.47 9.83
N HIS A 632 -6.81 7.70 9.15
CA HIS A 632 -6.81 8.21 7.78
C HIS A 632 -7.47 7.24 6.78
N GLN A 633 -7.30 5.93 6.97
CA GLN A 633 -7.94 4.94 6.10
C GLN A 633 -9.47 4.92 6.31
N ILE A 634 -9.94 5.00 7.56
CA ILE A 634 -11.38 5.08 7.85
C ILE A 634 -12.00 6.33 7.24
N VAL A 635 -11.39 7.52 7.42
CA VAL A 635 -11.88 8.75 6.78
C VAL A 635 -11.96 8.57 5.27
N GLN A 636 -10.91 8.04 4.65
CA GLN A 636 -10.87 7.85 3.21
C GLN A 636 -11.98 6.92 2.71
N GLU A 637 -12.22 5.79 3.37
CA GLU A 637 -13.26 4.83 2.98
C GLU A 637 -14.69 5.31 3.30
N ASP A 638 -14.88 6.03 4.41
CA ASP A 638 -16.20 6.57 4.78
C ASP A 638 -16.58 7.76 3.87
N ILE A 639 -15.62 8.58 3.44
CA ILE A 639 -15.84 9.64 2.43
C ILE A 639 -16.16 9.04 1.06
N LYS A 640 -15.46 7.97 0.64
CA LYS A 640 -15.80 7.26 -0.61
C LYS A 640 -17.23 6.72 -0.57
N THR A 641 -17.64 6.15 0.56
CA THR A 641 -19.00 5.64 0.75
C THR A 641 -20.01 6.79 0.66
N LEU A 642 -19.74 7.90 1.35
CA LEU A 642 -20.61 9.08 1.36
C LEU A 642 -20.82 9.64 -0.06
N LYS A 643 -19.77 9.63 -0.89
CA LYS A 643 -19.86 10.06 -2.30
C LYS A 643 -20.52 9.05 -3.22
N ALA A 644 -20.41 7.76 -2.91
CA ALA A 644 -21.07 6.71 -3.66
C ALA A 644 -22.59 6.67 -3.38
N SER A 645 -23.01 7.09 -2.18
CA SER A 645 -24.41 7.25 -1.82
C SER A 645 -25.07 8.30 -2.71
N LYS A 646 -26.18 7.91 -3.34
CA LYS A 646 -27.03 8.80 -4.15
C LYS A 646 -28.34 9.15 -3.42
N GLY A 647 -28.52 8.62 -2.21
CA GLY A 647 -29.75 8.70 -1.43
C GLY A 647 -29.84 9.99 -0.61
N LYS A 648 -31.07 10.42 -0.30
CA LYS A 648 -31.30 11.41 0.74
C LYS A 648 -31.04 10.79 2.13
N PRO A 649 -30.71 11.58 3.16
CA PRO A 649 -30.66 11.09 4.53
C PRO A 649 -31.89 10.27 4.90
N MET A 650 -31.69 9.04 5.36
CA MET A 650 -32.76 8.11 5.79
C MET A 650 -32.87 8.07 7.31
N LYS A 651 -34.06 7.73 7.81
CA LYS A 651 -34.32 7.44 9.21
C LYS A 651 -34.21 5.92 9.47
N PHE A 652 -33.20 5.51 10.23
CA PHE A 652 -32.93 4.11 10.59
C PHE A 652 -33.42 3.77 11.98
N LEU A 653 -34.02 2.59 12.14
CA LEU A 653 -34.29 1.96 13.44
C LEU A 653 -33.46 0.68 13.57
N ILE A 654 -32.66 0.56 14.63
CA ILE A 654 -31.74 -0.57 14.80
C ILE A 654 -32.07 -1.38 16.05
N ALA A 655 -32.50 -2.63 15.85
CA ALA A 655 -32.51 -3.65 16.89
C ALA A 655 -31.14 -4.33 17.00
N GLY A 656 -30.70 -4.62 18.23
CA GLY A 656 -29.37 -5.17 18.48
C GLY A 656 -28.25 -4.12 18.50
N SER A 657 -28.57 -2.86 18.80
CA SER A 657 -27.64 -1.72 18.85
C SER A 657 -26.43 -1.93 19.77
N ASN A 658 -26.59 -2.68 20.86
CA ASN A 658 -25.52 -2.98 21.81
C ASN A 658 -24.57 -4.10 21.34
N GLY A 659 -24.88 -4.82 20.26
CA GLY A 659 -24.04 -5.87 19.72
C GLY A 659 -22.84 -5.33 18.94
N LEU A 660 -21.88 -6.20 18.63
CA LEU A 660 -20.64 -5.83 17.90
C LEU A 660 -20.94 -5.06 16.60
N VAL A 661 -21.84 -5.58 15.77
CA VAL A 661 -22.23 -4.96 14.50
C VAL A 661 -23.00 -3.66 14.75
N GLY A 662 -23.97 -3.67 15.69
CA GLY A 662 -24.76 -2.48 16.01
C GLY A 662 -23.91 -1.29 16.47
N GLN A 663 -22.92 -1.54 17.35
CA GLN A 663 -21.99 -0.52 17.84
C GLN A 663 -21.07 0.04 16.74
N ALA A 664 -20.81 -0.72 15.68
CA ALA A 664 -20.05 -0.24 14.52
C ALA A 664 -20.95 0.47 13.50
N LEU A 665 -22.17 -0.02 13.30
CA LEU A 665 -23.13 0.47 12.31
C LEU A 665 -23.69 1.84 12.68
N ILE A 666 -24.02 2.08 13.95
CA ILE A 666 -24.59 3.36 14.41
C ILE A 666 -23.68 4.55 14.07
N PRO A 667 -22.41 4.60 14.51
CA PRO A 667 -21.54 5.73 14.21
C PRO A 667 -21.21 5.83 12.72
N PHE A 668 -21.24 4.70 11.98
CA PHE A 668 -21.10 4.72 10.54
C PHE A 668 -22.30 5.40 9.87
N LEU A 669 -23.53 5.01 10.19
CA LEU A 669 -24.74 5.63 9.64
C LEU A 669 -24.84 7.13 9.95
N THR A 670 -24.54 7.54 11.18
CA THR A 670 -24.60 8.96 11.56
C THR A 670 -23.53 9.78 10.85
N THR A 671 -22.32 9.25 10.67
CA THR A 671 -21.28 9.91 9.88
C THR A 671 -21.57 9.92 8.38
N GLN A 672 -22.39 9.00 7.87
CA GLN A 672 -22.96 9.08 6.51
C GLN A 672 -24.10 10.11 6.39
N GLY A 673 -24.54 10.72 7.51
CA GLY A 673 -25.57 11.77 7.53
C GLY A 673 -26.99 11.25 7.76
N HIS A 674 -27.16 9.96 8.10
CA HIS A 674 -28.46 9.39 8.43
C HIS A 674 -28.88 9.68 9.88
N THR A 675 -30.18 9.60 10.15
CA THR A 675 -30.72 9.69 11.52
C THR A 675 -30.94 8.29 12.07
N VAL A 676 -30.44 8.00 13.28
CA VAL A 676 -30.48 6.66 13.85
C VAL A 676 -31.23 6.63 15.18
N TYR A 677 -32.18 5.71 15.28
CA TYR A 677 -32.88 5.30 16.49
C TYR A 677 -32.53 3.86 16.82
N THR A 678 -32.62 3.49 18.10
CA THR A 678 -32.27 2.13 18.54
C THR A 678 -33.36 1.50 19.39
N LEU A 679 -33.56 0.19 19.23
CA LEU A 679 -34.44 -0.58 20.09
C LEU A 679 -33.66 -1.14 21.28
N VAL A 680 -34.10 -0.81 22.48
CA VAL A 680 -33.43 -1.16 23.73
C VAL A 680 -34.36 -1.96 24.64
N ARG A 681 -33.79 -2.92 25.38
CA ARG A 681 -34.55 -3.80 26.29
C ARG A 681 -34.87 -3.17 27.66
N LYS A 682 -34.33 -1.99 27.95
CA LYS A 682 -34.51 -1.29 29.22
C LYS A 682 -35.06 0.10 28.95
N LYS A 683 -35.99 0.56 29.79
CA LYS A 683 -36.52 1.92 29.72
C LYS A 683 -35.39 2.93 29.91
N THR A 684 -35.49 4.04 29.18
CA THR A 684 -34.45 5.05 29.01
C THR A 684 -35.12 6.39 28.72
N ASP A 685 -34.51 7.48 29.16
CA ASP A 685 -35.01 8.84 28.94
C ASP A 685 -34.43 9.47 27.66
N LYS A 686 -33.60 8.73 26.91
CA LYS A 686 -32.99 9.24 25.69
C LYS A 686 -33.99 9.25 24.52
N PRO A 687 -34.09 10.35 23.77
CA PRO A 687 -35.13 10.53 22.74
C PRO A 687 -34.97 9.60 21.52
N ASN A 688 -33.78 9.06 21.27
CA ASN A 688 -33.50 8.18 20.13
C ASN A 688 -33.48 6.69 20.50
N GLU A 689 -33.95 6.34 21.69
CA GLU A 689 -34.03 4.95 22.16
C GLU A 689 -35.51 4.58 22.38
N ILE A 690 -35.94 3.48 21.77
CA ILE A 690 -37.32 2.97 21.81
C ILE A 690 -37.33 1.68 22.62
N LEU A 691 -38.25 1.59 23.58
CA LEU A 691 -38.38 0.40 24.41
C LEU A 691 -38.98 -0.74 23.59
N TRP A 692 -38.36 -1.92 23.67
CA TRP A 692 -38.95 -3.15 23.18
C TRP A 692 -38.64 -4.34 24.08
N ASN A 693 -39.50 -5.36 24.08
CA ASN A 693 -39.23 -6.64 24.71
C ASN A 693 -39.86 -7.77 23.89
N PRO A 694 -39.06 -8.48 23.07
CA PRO A 694 -39.54 -9.63 22.29
C PRO A 694 -40.23 -10.71 23.10
N LYS A 695 -39.75 -11.01 24.31
CA LYS A 695 -40.30 -12.09 25.16
C LYS A 695 -41.69 -11.74 25.71
N GLU A 696 -41.92 -10.47 25.96
CA GLU A 696 -43.19 -9.96 26.49
C GLU A 696 -44.10 -9.41 25.38
N GLY A 697 -43.68 -9.47 24.11
CA GLY A 697 -44.42 -8.90 22.98
C GLY A 697 -44.52 -7.37 22.99
N ILE A 698 -43.64 -6.68 23.71
CA ILE A 698 -43.69 -5.22 23.87
C ILE A 698 -42.97 -4.56 22.69
N LEU A 699 -43.72 -3.88 21.83
CA LEU A 699 -43.22 -2.91 20.87
C LEU A 699 -44.36 -1.96 20.49
N ASP A 700 -44.25 -0.68 20.84
CA ASP A 700 -45.28 0.29 20.48
C ASP A 700 -45.18 0.64 18.99
N LYS A 701 -46.20 0.25 18.22
CA LYS A 701 -46.28 0.52 16.78
C LYS A 701 -46.19 2.01 16.46
N ASN A 702 -46.74 2.88 17.33
CA ASN A 702 -46.75 4.32 17.10
C ASN A 702 -45.34 4.92 17.16
N GLN A 703 -44.42 4.27 17.89
CA GLN A 703 -43.03 4.73 18.02
C GLN A 703 -42.15 4.33 16.83
N ILE A 704 -42.57 3.35 16.02
CA ILE A 704 -41.82 2.85 14.84
C ILE A 704 -42.45 3.25 13.49
N GLU A 705 -43.47 4.10 13.53
CA GLU A 705 -44.14 4.65 12.35
C GLU A 705 -43.21 5.60 11.54
N GLY A 706 -43.23 5.50 10.21
CA GLY A 706 -42.54 6.46 9.33
C GLY A 706 -41.00 6.38 9.30
N PHE A 707 -40.41 5.26 9.69
CA PHE A 707 -38.98 5.00 9.46
C PHE A 707 -38.73 4.59 8.00
N ASP A 708 -37.58 4.94 7.42
CA ASP A 708 -37.24 4.52 6.06
C ASP A 708 -36.69 3.08 6.03
N CYS A 709 -35.86 2.73 7.01
CA CYS A 709 -35.20 1.43 7.11
C CYS A 709 -35.21 0.92 8.55
N ILE A 710 -35.59 -0.35 8.73
CA ILE A 710 -35.45 -1.05 10.00
C ILE A 710 -34.39 -2.13 9.84
N VAL A 711 -33.40 -2.16 10.72
CA VAL A 711 -32.32 -3.15 10.75
C VAL A 711 -32.44 -4.00 12.00
N ASN A 712 -32.66 -5.30 11.85
CA ASN A 712 -32.72 -6.25 12.95
C ASN A 712 -31.44 -7.07 13.06
N LEU A 713 -30.60 -6.73 14.04
CA LEU A 713 -29.37 -7.45 14.39
C LEU A 713 -29.51 -8.16 15.75
N ALA A 714 -30.73 -8.25 16.30
CA ALA A 714 -30.95 -8.86 17.60
C ALA A 714 -30.74 -10.37 17.55
N GLY A 715 -30.03 -10.90 18.55
CA GLY A 715 -29.84 -12.33 18.72
C GLY A 715 -28.92 -12.61 19.91
N GLU A 716 -29.15 -13.74 20.58
CA GLU A 716 -28.25 -14.22 21.63
C GLU A 716 -26.91 -14.68 21.03
N ASN A 717 -25.82 -14.49 21.78
CA ASN A 717 -24.49 -14.91 21.36
C ASN A 717 -24.40 -16.45 21.31
N ILE A 718 -23.99 -16.98 20.15
CA ILE A 718 -23.89 -18.42 19.88
C ILE A 718 -22.61 -19.07 20.42
N ALA A 719 -21.58 -18.28 20.77
CA ALA A 719 -20.27 -18.76 21.24
C ALA A 719 -20.27 -19.17 22.72
N LYS A 720 -21.28 -19.92 23.14
CA LYS A 720 -21.40 -20.57 24.45
C LYS A 720 -21.49 -22.08 24.22
N LYS A 721 -21.09 -22.91 25.19
CA LYS A 721 -21.29 -24.36 25.09
C LYS A 721 -22.80 -24.67 24.98
N TRP A 722 -23.18 -25.47 23.99
CA TRP A 722 -24.60 -25.75 23.72
C TRP A 722 -25.14 -26.86 24.61
N ASN A 723 -26.25 -26.56 25.26
CA ASN A 723 -27.19 -27.50 25.85
C ASN A 723 -28.60 -27.15 25.34
N GLU A 724 -29.61 -27.95 25.67
CA GLU A 724 -30.97 -27.74 25.17
C GLU A 724 -31.55 -26.34 25.50
N GLN A 725 -31.27 -25.80 26.68
CA GLN A 725 -31.70 -24.46 27.05
C GLN A 725 -31.01 -23.38 26.20
N VAL A 726 -29.69 -23.50 25.98
CA VAL A 726 -28.93 -22.56 25.14
C VAL A 726 -29.40 -22.63 23.68
N LYS A 727 -29.69 -23.82 23.15
CA LYS A 727 -30.25 -23.99 21.80
C LYS A 727 -31.61 -23.30 21.68
N LYS A 728 -32.49 -23.52 22.67
CA LYS A 728 -33.78 -22.85 22.74
C LYS A 728 -33.61 -21.32 22.78
N ASP A 729 -32.73 -20.80 23.65
CA ASP A 729 -32.46 -19.36 23.75
C ASP A 729 -31.90 -18.77 22.44
N ILE A 730 -31.03 -19.52 21.73
CA ILE A 730 -30.48 -19.11 20.42
C ILE A 730 -31.61 -18.98 19.39
N LEU A 731 -32.54 -19.94 19.35
CA LEU A 731 -33.68 -19.96 18.44
C LEU A 731 -34.69 -18.85 18.79
N ASP A 732 -35.18 -18.85 20.02
CA ASP A 732 -36.24 -17.95 20.50
C ASP A 732 -35.81 -16.49 20.38
N SER A 733 -34.58 -16.16 20.78
CA SER A 733 -34.06 -14.79 20.70
C SER A 733 -34.04 -14.20 19.28
N ARG A 734 -33.97 -15.06 18.25
CA ARG A 734 -33.98 -14.68 16.83
C ARG A 734 -35.38 -14.69 16.25
N VAL A 735 -36.10 -15.79 16.45
CA VAL A 735 -37.45 -15.97 15.88
C VAL A 735 -38.44 -15.03 16.53
N GLU A 736 -38.48 -14.93 17.87
CA GLU A 736 -39.44 -14.06 18.56
C GLU A 736 -39.19 -12.58 18.25
N SER A 737 -37.93 -12.14 18.23
CA SER A 737 -37.59 -10.74 17.95
C SER A 737 -37.90 -10.35 16.51
N THR A 738 -37.57 -11.21 15.54
CA THR A 738 -37.92 -10.99 14.13
C THR A 738 -39.44 -11.03 13.93
N ASN A 739 -40.15 -11.98 14.54
CA ASN A 739 -41.59 -12.11 14.39
C ASN A 739 -42.34 -10.92 14.99
N LEU A 740 -41.93 -10.42 16.17
CA LEU A 740 -42.50 -9.22 16.78
C LEU A 740 -42.33 -8.01 15.85
N LEU A 741 -41.13 -7.79 15.31
CA LEU A 741 -40.89 -6.69 14.35
C LEU A 741 -41.73 -6.86 13.09
N ALA A 742 -41.71 -8.03 12.46
CA ALA A 742 -42.40 -8.26 11.19
C ALA A 742 -43.92 -8.08 11.33
N LYS A 743 -44.51 -8.59 12.43
CA LYS A 743 -45.94 -8.40 12.73
C LYS A 743 -46.27 -6.93 12.98
N THR A 744 -45.47 -6.25 13.81
CA THR A 744 -45.71 -4.83 14.09
C THR A 744 -45.59 -3.99 12.82
N ILE A 745 -44.61 -4.27 11.96
CA ILE A 745 -44.45 -3.63 10.64
C ILE A 745 -45.68 -3.84 9.76
N ALA A 746 -46.27 -5.04 9.77
CA ALA A 746 -47.47 -5.35 8.98
C ALA A 746 -48.69 -4.50 9.40
N GLU A 747 -48.73 -4.07 10.66
CA GLU A 747 -49.80 -3.23 11.22
C GLU A 747 -49.61 -1.72 10.99
N LEU A 748 -48.44 -1.28 10.51
CA LEU A 748 -48.16 0.14 10.28
C LEU A 748 -48.99 0.71 9.12
N GLN A 749 -49.31 2.00 9.21
CA GLN A 749 -49.96 2.75 8.13
C GLN A 749 -48.91 3.15 7.07
N ASN A 750 -47.76 3.64 7.51
CA ASN A 750 -46.59 4.03 6.73
C ASN A 750 -45.42 3.11 7.12
N PRO A 751 -45.40 1.87 6.61
CA PRO A 751 -44.33 0.92 6.90
C PRO A 751 -42.99 1.39 6.29
N PRO A 752 -41.85 0.88 6.79
CA PRO A 752 -40.55 1.19 6.21
C PRO A 752 -40.43 0.69 4.77
N LYS A 753 -39.57 1.35 4.00
CA LYS A 753 -39.25 0.93 2.62
C LYS A 753 -38.55 -0.43 2.63
N VAL A 754 -37.73 -0.68 3.65
CA VAL A 754 -36.95 -1.92 3.76
C VAL A 754 -36.78 -2.38 5.21
N LEU A 755 -36.95 -3.69 5.41
CA LEU A 755 -36.51 -4.42 6.58
C LEU A 755 -35.24 -5.22 6.24
N ILE A 756 -34.13 -4.88 6.88
CA ILE A 756 -32.86 -5.61 6.78
C ILE A 756 -32.76 -6.52 8.01
N ASN A 757 -32.92 -7.83 7.82
CA ASN A 757 -32.90 -8.80 8.92
C ASN A 757 -31.62 -9.63 8.89
N ALA A 758 -30.94 -9.74 10.02
CA ALA A 758 -29.79 -10.62 10.16
C ALA A 758 -30.16 -12.09 9.89
N SER A 759 -29.22 -12.82 9.31
CA SER A 759 -29.22 -14.28 9.14
C SER A 759 -27.76 -14.74 9.28
N ALA A 760 -27.44 -15.96 8.84
CA ALA A 760 -26.06 -16.45 8.81
C ALA A 760 -25.86 -17.44 7.66
N ILE A 761 -24.60 -17.60 7.24
CA ILE A 761 -24.22 -18.67 6.31
C ILE A 761 -24.44 -20.08 6.89
N GLY A 762 -24.70 -20.18 8.20
CA GLY A 762 -25.19 -21.41 8.83
C GLY A 762 -26.44 -21.98 8.17
N TYR A 763 -27.20 -21.17 7.43
CA TYR A 763 -28.28 -21.60 6.54
C TYR A 763 -27.88 -22.75 5.61
N TYR A 764 -26.64 -22.78 5.13
CA TYR A 764 -26.17 -23.78 4.18
C TYR A 764 -25.68 -25.09 4.82
N GLY A 765 -25.38 -25.07 6.12
CA GLY A 765 -24.75 -26.19 6.83
C GLY A 765 -23.37 -26.56 6.28
N ASN A 766 -22.88 -27.75 6.67
CA ASN A 766 -21.62 -28.29 6.16
C ASN A 766 -21.81 -28.83 4.73
N ARG A 767 -20.94 -28.39 3.81
CA ARG A 767 -20.98 -28.72 2.38
C ARG A 767 -19.61 -29.06 1.80
N GLY A 768 -18.60 -29.26 2.65
CA GLY A 768 -17.25 -29.61 2.20
C GLY A 768 -16.67 -28.52 1.29
N GLU A 769 -16.27 -28.89 0.08
CA GLU A 769 -15.65 -27.98 -0.90
C GLU A 769 -16.64 -27.33 -1.88
N ALA A 770 -17.93 -27.65 -1.81
CA ALA A 770 -18.93 -27.12 -2.71
C ALA A 770 -19.07 -25.59 -2.57
N GLU A 771 -19.10 -24.89 -3.70
CA GLU A 771 -19.34 -23.46 -3.78
C GLU A 771 -20.84 -23.16 -3.61
N LEU A 772 -21.16 -22.19 -2.74
CA LEU A 772 -22.51 -21.88 -2.32
C LEU A 772 -22.82 -20.41 -2.56
N ASN A 773 -23.99 -20.13 -3.13
CA ASN A 773 -24.49 -18.79 -3.36
C ASN A 773 -25.91 -18.63 -2.80
N GLU A 774 -26.53 -17.47 -3.01
CA GLU A 774 -27.83 -17.11 -2.48
C GLU A 774 -28.97 -18.04 -2.95
N ASN A 775 -28.80 -18.69 -4.11
CA ASN A 775 -29.75 -19.64 -4.69
C ASN A 775 -29.55 -21.09 -4.20
N SER A 776 -28.48 -21.38 -3.46
CA SER A 776 -28.21 -22.71 -2.95
C SER A 776 -29.24 -23.14 -1.89
N ALA A 777 -29.64 -24.41 -1.93
CA ALA A 777 -30.58 -25.00 -0.99
C ALA A 777 -30.03 -25.02 0.45
N PRO A 778 -30.90 -24.96 1.48
CA PRO A 778 -30.46 -24.97 2.86
C PRO A 778 -29.79 -26.29 3.28
N GLY A 779 -28.99 -26.20 4.34
CA GLY A 779 -28.32 -27.29 5.02
C GLY A 779 -29.22 -28.16 5.88
N THR A 780 -28.56 -29.11 6.54
CA THR A 780 -29.08 -29.85 7.69
C THR A 780 -28.33 -29.39 8.95
N GLY A 781 -28.85 -29.73 10.13
CA GLY A 781 -28.25 -29.35 11.42
C GLY A 781 -28.99 -28.19 12.10
N PHE A 782 -28.65 -27.98 13.36
CA PHE A 782 -29.33 -27.04 14.25
C PHE A 782 -29.25 -25.60 13.72
N LEU A 783 -28.06 -25.11 13.33
CA LEU A 783 -27.89 -23.76 12.81
C LEU A 783 -28.60 -23.54 11.48
N SER A 784 -28.69 -24.55 10.62
CA SER A 784 -29.45 -24.46 9.37
C SER A 784 -30.94 -24.26 9.67
N ASP A 785 -31.50 -25.06 10.58
CA ASP A 785 -32.90 -24.96 10.96
C ASP A 785 -33.23 -23.66 11.71
N VAL A 786 -32.31 -23.17 12.54
CA VAL A 786 -32.40 -21.84 13.15
C VAL A 786 -32.47 -20.77 12.05
N CYS A 787 -31.58 -20.80 11.06
CA CYS A 787 -31.57 -19.80 9.98
C CYS A 787 -32.84 -19.85 9.13
N LYS A 788 -33.36 -21.04 8.80
CA LYS A 788 -34.65 -21.19 8.09
C LYS A 788 -35.79 -20.53 8.85
N LYS A 789 -35.98 -20.91 10.12
CA LYS A 789 -37.04 -20.36 10.98
C LYS A 789 -36.88 -18.85 11.20
N TRP A 790 -35.64 -18.38 11.30
CA TRP A 790 -35.32 -16.96 11.45
C TRP A 790 -35.65 -16.15 10.19
N GLU A 791 -35.30 -16.67 9.01
CA GLU A 791 -35.66 -16.06 7.72
C GLU A 791 -37.18 -16.09 7.50
N ASP A 792 -37.85 -17.19 7.85
CA ASP A 792 -39.31 -17.36 7.74
C ASP A 792 -40.10 -16.39 8.64
N ALA A 793 -39.56 -16.01 9.80
CA ALA A 793 -40.19 -15.07 10.72
C ALA A 793 -40.38 -13.66 10.13
N THR A 794 -39.75 -13.36 8.98
CA THR A 794 -39.90 -12.08 8.26
C THR A 794 -41.14 -12.01 7.37
N LYS A 795 -41.81 -13.15 7.11
CA LYS A 795 -42.96 -13.27 6.19
C LYS A 795 -44.07 -12.23 6.40
N PRO A 796 -44.48 -11.86 7.63
CA PRO A 796 -45.51 -10.84 7.82
C PRO A 796 -45.16 -9.48 7.18
N ALA A 797 -43.90 -9.06 7.23
CA ALA A 797 -43.45 -7.83 6.58
C ALA A 797 -43.42 -7.97 5.05
N GLU A 798 -42.98 -9.12 4.53
CA GLU A 798 -43.01 -9.41 3.09
C GLU A 798 -44.45 -9.37 2.54
N GLN A 799 -45.40 -9.96 3.27
CA GLN A 799 -46.83 -9.99 2.93
C GLN A 799 -47.48 -8.59 2.93
N LYS A 800 -46.99 -7.68 3.79
CA LYS A 800 -47.38 -6.25 3.77
C LYS A 800 -46.85 -5.50 2.55
N GLY A 801 -45.93 -6.09 1.78
CA GLY A 801 -45.27 -5.47 0.64
C GLY A 801 -43.98 -4.72 0.99
N VAL A 802 -43.45 -4.87 2.21
CA VAL A 802 -42.17 -4.30 2.61
C VAL A 802 -41.04 -5.09 1.95
N ARG A 803 -40.02 -4.41 1.42
CA ARG A 803 -38.82 -5.05 0.90
C ARG A 803 -38.05 -5.68 2.05
N VAL A 804 -37.84 -6.99 2.02
CA VAL A 804 -37.05 -7.70 3.03
C VAL A 804 -35.73 -8.18 2.45
N VAL A 805 -34.64 -7.88 3.16
CA VAL A 805 -33.29 -8.37 2.83
C VAL A 805 -32.76 -9.21 4.00
N LYS A 806 -32.31 -10.44 3.71
CA LYS A 806 -31.89 -11.43 4.70
C LYS A 806 -30.37 -11.60 4.65
N LEU A 807 -29.67 -11.12 5.67
CA LEU A 807 -28.21 -10.99 5.68
C LEU A 807 -27.51 -12.30 6.10
N ARG A 808 -27.20 -13.20 5.16
CA ARG A 808 -26.46 -14.43 5.43
C ARG A 808 -24.98 -14.13 5.68
N THR A 809 -24.68 -13.77 6.91
CA THR A 809 -23.38 -13.24 7.31
C THR A 809 -22.37 -14.36 7.62
N GLY A 810 -21.15 -14.22 7.10
CA GLY A 810 -20.02 -15.09 7.45
C GLY A 810 -19.36 -14.73 8.78
N MET A 811 -18.14 -15.22 8.99
CA MET A 811 -17.36 -14.88 10.17
C MET A 811 -16.93 -13.40 10.13
N VAL A 812 -17.54 -12.57 10.97
CA VAL A 812 -17.21 -11.14 11.08
C VAL A 812 -15.84 -10.95 11.75
N LEU A 813 -14.92 -10.30 11.05
CA LEU A 813 -13.58 -9.99 11.55
C LEU A 813 -13.58 -8.65 12.29
N SER A 814 -13.45 -8.71 13.61
CA SER A 814 -13.20 -7.54 14.45
C SER A 814 -12.28 -7.86 15.62
N SER A 815 -11.36 -6.96 15.97
CA SER A 815 -10.55 -7.12 17.20
C SER A 815 -11.26 -6.67 18.48
N LYS A 816 -12.40 -5.95 18.37
CA LYS A 816 -13.26 -5.56 19.51
C LYS A 816 -14.12 -6.70 20.06
N GLY A 817 -14.44 -7.71 19.24
CA GLY A 817 -15.31 -8.82 19.64
C GLY A 817 -15.48 -9.87 18.54
N GLY A 818 -16.38 -10.83 18.78
CA GLY A 818 -16.63 -11.93 17.84
C GLY A 818 -15.51 -12.99 17.83
N ALA A 819 -15.49 -13.82 16.79
CA ALA A 819 -14.59 -14.97 16.70
C ALA A 819 -13.11 -14.56 16.68
N LEU A 820 -12.76 -13.51 15.92
CA LEU A 820 -11.37 -13.04 15.82
C LEU A 820 -10.83 -12.64 17.20
N ALA A 821 -11.56 -11.83 17.98
CA ALA A 821 -11.13 -11.42 19.31
C ALA A 821 -10.84 -12.60 20.26
N GLN A 822 -11.65 -13.67 20.19
CA GLN A 822 -11.43 -14.89 20.98
C GLN A 822 -10.15 -15.63 20.56
N MET A 823 -9.80 -15.60 19.26
CA MET A 823 -8.57 -16.20 18.73
C MET A 823 -7.31 -15.39 19.08
N LEU A 824 -7.42 -14.09 19.36
CA LEU A 824 -6.22 -13.24 19.51
C LEU A 824 -5.33 -13.61 20.69
N THR A 825 -5.89 -14.04 21.82
CA THR A 825 -5.11 -14.36 23.02
C THR A 825 -4.11 -15.51 22.78
N PRO A 826 -4.54 -16.72 22.35
CA PRO A 826 -3.61 -17.81 22.07
C PRO A 826 -2.65 -17.49 20.91
N PHE A 827 -3.12 -16.80 19.85
CA PHE A 827 -2.25 -16.43 18.74
C PHE A 827 -1.17 -15.41 19.14
N LYS A 828 -1.48 -14.41 19.96
CA LYS A 828 -0.49 -13.44 20.48
C LYS A 828 0.57 -14.12 21.36
N ALA A 829 0.20 -15.20 22.04
CA ALA A 829 1.09 -16.05 22.82
C ALA A 829 1.93 -17.03 21.97
N GLY A 830 1.72 -17.09 20.65
CA GLY A 830 2.42 -18.04 19.77
C GLY A 830 1.89 -19.48 19.84
N MET A 831 0.74 -19.69 20.48
CA MET A 831 0.05 -20.98 20.60
C MET A 831 -1.11 -21.12 19.61
N GLY A 832 -1.13 -20.30 18.57
CA GLY A 832 -2.12 -20.42 17.49
C GLY A 832 -1.84 -21.62 16.60
N GLY A 833 -2.89 -22.16 15.97
CA GLY A 833 -2.74 -23.19 14.95
C GLY A 833 -4.06 -23.58 14.32
N LYS A 834 -3.96 -24.46 13.31
CA LYS A 834 -5.11 -24.92 12.53
C LYS A 834 -6.05 -25.76 13.41
N VAL A 835 -7.34 -25.72 13.10
CA VAL A 835 -8.37 -26.50 13.81
C VAL A 835 -8.70 -27.75 12.99
N GLY A 836 -8.63 -28.93 13.59
CA GLY A 836 -8.86 -30.21 12.91
C GLY A 836 -7.87 -30.45 11.75
N SER A 837 -8.38 -30.85 10.58
CA SER A 837 -7.56 -31.03 9.37
C SER A 837 -6.97 -29.70 8.88
N GLY A 838 -7.72 -28.61 9.03
CA GLY A 838 -7.42 -27.28 8.50
C GLY A 838 -7.89 -27.08 7.05
N GLU A 839 -8.56 -28.07 6.45
CA GLU A 839 -9.05 -28.03 5.07
C GLU A 839 -10.42 -27.36 4.93
N GLN A 840 -11.18 -27.24 6.03
CA GLN A 840 -12.49 -26.61 6.03
C GLN A 840 -12.42 -25.14 5.64
N TYR A 841 -13.36 -24.70 4.80
CA TYR A 841 -13.46 -23.31 4.35
C TYR A 841 -14.01 -22.40 5.44
N VAL A 842 -13.37 -21.25 5.57
CA VAL A 842 -13.76 -20.14 6.43
C VAL A 842 -14.23 -19.00 5.52
N SER A 843 -15.54 -18.84 5.43
CA SER A 843 -16.17 -17.69 4.78
C SER A 843 -16.26 -16.55 5.80
N TRP A 844 -15.54 -15.45 5.56
CA TRP A 844 -15.36 -14.34 6.49
C TRP A 844 -15.78 -13.02 5.86
N ILE A 845 -15.99 -11.98 6.68
CA ILE A 845 -16.21 -10.61 6.19
C ILE A 845 -15.57 -9.58 7.14
N SER A 846 -15.00 -8.51 6.59
CA SER A 846 -14.57 -7.37 7.41
C SER A 846 -15.78 -6.67 8.03
N ILE A 847 -15.69 -6.26 9.30
CA ILE A 847 -16.75 -5.45 9.92
C ILE A 847 -17.02 -4.14 9.15
N GLU A 848 -16.00 -3.58 8.50
CA GLU A 848 -16.12 -2.35 7.71
C GLU A 848 -16.90 -2.55 6.41
N ASP A 849 -16.76 -3.72 5.78
CA ASP A 849 -17.55 -4.11 4.62
C ASP A 849 -18.98 -4.43 5.02
N LEU A 850 -19.16 -5.16 6.12
CA LEU A 850 -20.49 -5.53 6.61
C LEU A 850 -21.38 -4.30 6.84
N ILE A 851 -20.88 -3.27 7.55
CA ILE A 851 -21.67 -2.06 7.82
C ILE A 851 -21.90 -1.23 6.54
N ALA A 852 -20.95 -1.22 5.60
CA ALA A 852 -21.11 -0.54 4.32
C ALA A 852 -22.12 -1.23 3.41
N ILE A 853 -22.16 -2.56 3.42
CA ILE A 853 -23.17 -3.36 2.69
C ILE A 853 -24.57 -3.08 3.24
N ILE A 854 -24.75 -2.91 4.55
CA ILE A 854 -26.07 -2.58 5.13
C ILE A 854 -26.60 -1.25 4.55
N VAL A 855 -25.75 -0.24 4.40
CA VAL A 855 -26.13 1.03 3.75
C VAL A 855 -26.43 0.82 2.27
N PHE A 856 -25.56 0.11 1.55
CA PHE A 856 -25.77 -0.24 0.15
C PHE A 856 -27.12 -0.94 -0.08
N LEU A 857 -27.50 -1.89 0.77
CA LEU A 857 -28.77 -2.61 0.68
C LEU A 857 -29.97 -1.75 1.08
N ALA A 858 -29.78 -0.80 2.01
CA ALA A 858 -30.82 0.14 2.39
C ALA A 858 -31.20 1.07 1.22
N GLU A 859 -30.20 1.56 0.47
CA GLU A 859 -30.38 2.50 -0.64
C GLU A 859 -30.77 1.86 -1.98
N ARG A 860 -30.63 0.53 -2.12
CA ARG A 860 -30.92 -0.19 -3.37
C ARG A 860 -32.29 -0.85 -3.34
N ASP A 861 -33.22 -0.31 -4.13
CA ASP A 861 -34.59 -0.83 -4.20
C ASP A 861 -34.75 -2.10 -5.03
N ASP A 862 -33.73 -2.47 -5.83
CA ASP A 862 -33.73 -3.64 -6.71
C ASP A 862 -33.17 -4.92 -6.06
N ILE A 863 -32.82 -4.88 -4.77
CA ILE A 863 -32.25 -6.01 -4.02
C ILE A 863 -33.22 -6.44 -2.91
N LYS A 864 -33.68 -7.69 -2.97
CA LYS A 864 -34.57 -8.33 -1.99
C LYS A 864 -34.21 -9.80 -1.81
N GLY A 865 -34.62 -10.40 -0.71
CA GLY A 865 -34.36 -11.81 -0.40
C GLY A 865 -33.00 -12.04 0.27
N PRO A 866 -32.44 -13.26 0.18
CA PRO A 866 -31.15 -13.59 0.79
C PRO A 866 -29.99 -12.88 0.10
N VAL A 867 -29.02 -12.42 0.89
CA VAL A 867 -27.76 -11.82 0.42
C VAL A 867 -26.63 -12.37 1.28
N ASN A 868 -25.58 -12.91 0.65
CA ASN A 868 -24.42 -13.42 1.35
C ASN A 868 -23.46 -12.28 1.72
N LEU A 869 -23.26 -12.08 3.02
CA LEU A 869 -22.34 -11.08 3.55
C LEU A 869 -21.02 -11.78 3.90
N VAL A 870 -20.27 -12.11 2.85
CA VAL A 870 -18.94 -12.71 2.88
C VAL A 870 -18.03 -11.95 1.92
N SER A 871 -16.74 -11.91 2.21
CA SER A 871 -15.73 -11.40 1.27
C SER A 871 -15.56 -12.39 0.11
N PRO A 872 -15.16 -11.95 -1.10
CA PRO A 872 -15.00 -12.83 -2.27
C PRO A 872 -13.97 -13.95 -2.08
N GLU A 873 -12.93 -13.73 -1.27
CA GLU A 873 -11.87 -14.73 -1.01
C GLU A 873 -12.20 -15.60 0.22
N SER A 874 -13.01 -16.64 0.05
CA SER A 874 -13.12 -17.72 1.03
C SER A 874 -11.78 -18.47 1.14
N VAL A 875 -11.29 -18.72 2.34
CA VAL A 875 -9.97 -19.37 2.57
C VAL A 875 -10.11 -20.65 3.38
N LYS A 876 -9.14 -21.56 3.25
CA LYS A 876 -9.09 -22.74 4.13
C LYS A 876 -8.63 -22.34 5.55
N ASN A 877 -9.06 -23.06 6.59
CA ASN A 877 -8.68 -22.77 7.98
C ASN A 877 -7.16 -22.71 8.20
N LYS A 878 -6.39 -23.59 7.52
CA LYS A 878 -4.92 -23.57 7.55
C LYS A 878 -4.33 -22.26 7.00
N GLU A 879 -4.95 -21.69 5.97
CA GLU A 879 -4.53 -20.43 5.36
C GLU A 879 -4.94 -19.24 6.22
N PHE A 880 -6.15 -19.27 6.78
CA PHE A 880 -6.62 -18.29 7.76
C PHE A 880 -5.65 -18.20 8.94
N THR A 881 -5.31 -19.36 9.52
CA THR A 881 -4.36 -19.49 10.63
C THR A 881 -3.01 -18.89 10.27
N LYS A 882 -2.45 -19.26 9.12
CA LYS A 882 -1.16 -18.76 8.65
C LYS A 882 -1.17 -17.24 8.46
N LYS A 883 -2.18 -16.70 7.78
CA LYS A 883 -2.33 -15.25 7.55
C LYS A 883 -2.46 -14.49 8.88
N LEU A 884 -3.21 -15.01 9.86
CA LEU A 884 -3.31 -14.42 11.20
C LEU A 884 -1.96 -14.43 11.95
N GLY A 885 -1.22 -15.54 11.88
CA GLY A 885 0.15 -15.63 12.42
C GLY A 885 1.12 -14.62 11.81
N GLU A 886 1.10 -14.49 10.48
CA GLU A 886 1.92 -13.51 9.74
C GLU A 886 1.62 -12.07 10.15
N VAL A 887 0.33 -11.69 10.26
CA VAL A 887 -0.07 -10.33 10.66
C VAL A 887 0.34 -10.03 12.10
N LEU A 888 0.23 -10.99 13.01
CA LEU A 888 0.65 -10.85 14.40
C LEU A 888 2.18 -11.00 14.59
N ASN A 889 2.91 -11.42 13.55
CA ASN A 889 4.31 -11.82 13.61
C ASN A 889 4.55 -12.87 14.72
N ARG A 890 3.77 -13.96 14.68
CA ARG A 890 3.79 -15.06 15.66
C ARG A 890 3.77 -16.43 14.96
N PRO A 891 4.45 -17.45 15.52
CA PRO A 891 4.39 -18.81 14.98
C PRO A 891 2.98 -19.40 15.15
N THR A 892 2.61 -20.32 14.26
CA THR A 892 1.31 -21.02 14.25
C THR A 892 1.48 -22.53 14.22
N ILE A 893 2.19 -23.06 15.22
CA ILE A 893 2.70 -24.45 15.23
C ILE A 893 1.89 -25.40 16.10
N VAL A 894 0.89 -24.91 16.86
CA VAL A 894 0.13 -25.73 17.81
C VAL A 894 -1.24 -26.05 17.20
N PRO A 895 -1.40 -27.16 16.44
CA PRO A 895 -2.70 -27.53 15.90
C PRO A 895 -3.68 -27.79 17.03
N PHE A 896 -4.96 -27.46 16.82
CA PHE A 896 -6.04 -27.75 17.74
C PHE A 896 -6.83 -28.98 17.23
N PRO A 897 -6.60 -30.19 17.78
CA PRO A 897 -7.15 -31.42 17.24
C PRO A 897 -8.68 -31.47 17.29
N GLU A 898 -9.28 -32.20 16.34
CA GLU A 898 -10.74 -32.32 16.24
C GLU A 898 -11.38 -32.88 17.52
N PHE A 899 -10.82 -33.95 18.09
CA PHE A 899 -11.35 -34.55 19.32
C PHE A 899 -11.35 -33.55 20.49
N ALA A 900 -10.33 -32.68 20.58
CA ALA A 900 -10.22 -31.67 21.62
C ALA A 900 -11.28 -30.57 21.42
N ALA A 901 -11.51 -30.15 20.18
CA ALA A 901 -12.59 -29.22 19.83
C ALA A 901 -13.97 -29.78 20.23
N LYS A 902 -14.26 -31.04 19.89
CA LYS A 902 -15.51 -31.72 20.24
C LYS A 902 -15.68 -31.90 21.74
N MET A 903 -14.63 -32.27 22.46
CA MET A 903 -14.69 -32.43 23.92
C MET A 903 -14.98 -31.09 24.62
N MET A 904 -14.36 -30.00 24.16
CA MET A 904 -14.52 -28.68 24.77
C MET A 904 -15.86 -28.02 24.43
N PHE A 905 -16.30 -28.12 23.18
CA PHE A 905 -17.44 -27.35 22.68
C PHE A 905 -18.64 -28.18 22.21
N GLY A 906 -18.54 -29.51 22.14
CA GLY A 906 -19.61 -30.40 21.70
C GLY A 906 -20.05 -30.12 20.27
N GLU A 907 -21.37 -30.15 20.04
CA GLU A 907 -22.03 -29.88 18.76
C GLU A 907 -21.70 -28.48 18.18
N MET A 908 -21.40 -27.50 19.03
CA MET A 908 -20.91 -26.18 18.59
C MET A 908 -19.60 -26.30 17.78
N ALA A 909 -18.70 -27.22 18.15
CA ALA A 909 -17.49 -27.45 17.38
C ALA A 909 -17.81 -27.99 15.99
N GLU A 910 -18.75 -28.92 15.90
CA GLU A 910 -19.13 -29.60 14.65
C GLU A 910 -19.80 -28.61 13.69
N GLU A 911 -20.71 -27.78 14.19
CA GLU A 911 -21.46 -26.85 13.34
C GLU A 911 -20.72 -25.54 13.02
N MET A 912 -19.76 -25.10 13.84
CA MET A 912 -19.07 -23.80 13.63
C MET A 912 -17.58 -23.89 13.34
N LEU A 913 -16.84 -24.79 13.99
CA LEU A 913 -15.36 -24.82 13.91
C LEU A 913 -14.85 -25.81 12.86
N LEU A 914 -15.56 -26.93 12.71
CA LEU A 914 -15.21 -28.05 11.84
C LEU A 914 -16.05 -28.08 10.57
N SER A 915 -17.19 -27.37 10.55
CA SER A 915 -18.04 -27.21 9.36
C SER A 915 -17.29 -26.46 8.25
N SER A 916 -17.47 -26.93 7.01
CA SER A 916 -16.92 -26.30 5.82
C SER A 916 -18.05 -25.70 4.98
N THR A 917 -18.07 -24.38 4.88
CA THR A 917 -19.07 -23.64 4.11
C THR A 917 -18.34 -22.62 3.25
N ARG A 918 -18.16 -22.93 1.96
CA ARG A 918 -17.49 -22.08 0.98
C ARG A 918 -18.51 -21.22 0.24
N VAL A 919 -18.70 -19.99 0.72
CA VAL A 919 -19.79 -19.10 0.28
C VAL A 919 -19.23 -17.99 -0.59
N GLU A 920 -19.98 -17.64 -1.64
CA GLU A 920 -19.71 -16.54 -2.55
C GLU A 920 -20.77 -15.44 -2.41
N PRO A 921 -20.36 -14.15 -2.47
CA PRO A 921 -21.28 -13.02 -2.36
C PRO A 921 -21.89 -12.64 -3.72
N LYS A 922 -22.54 -13.59 -4.40
CA LYS A 922 -22.92 -13.46 -5.81
C LYS A 922 -23.82 -12.26 -6.07
N VAL A 923 -24.82 -12.03 -5.21
CA VAL A 923 -25.73 -10.89 -5.34
C VAL A 923 -24.98 -9.56 -5.22
N LEU A 924 -24.02 -9.44 -4.30
CA LEU A 924 -23.24 -8.21 -4.12
C LEU A 924 -22.33 -7.93 -5.32
N GLU A 925 -21.68 -8.96 -5.86
CA GLU A 925 -20.83 -8.86 -7.04
C GLU A 925 -21.62 -8.44 -8.28
N GLU A 926 -22.74 -9.11 -8.56
CA GLU A 926 -23.60 -8.80 -9.71
C GLU A 926 -24.21 -7.41 -9.62
N LYS A 927 -24.48 -6.92 -8.40
CA LYS A 927 -25.00 -5.58 -8.15
C LYS A 927 -23.90 -4.52 -8.04
N GLY A 928 -22.65 -4.89 -8.27
CA GLY A 928 -21.52 -3.97 -8.38
C GLY A 928 -21.03 -3.39 -7.06
N TYR A 929 -21.30 -4.04 -5.93
CA TYR A 929 -20.71 -3.65 -4.64
C TYR A 929 -19.19 -3.84 -4.68
N LYS A 930 -18.45 -2.83 -4.23
CA LYS A 930 -16.98 -2.86 -4.18
C LYS A 930 -16.53 -3.06 -2.75
N PHE A 931 -15.93 -4.22 -2.47
CA PHE A 931 -15.39 -4.54 -1.16
C PHE A 931 -14.21 -3.63 -0.80
N LYS A 932 -14.23 -3.09 0.42
CA LYS A 932 -13.15 -2.31 1.02
C LYS A 932 -11.95 -3.20 1.32
N TYR A 933 -12.20 -4.44 1.77
CA TYR A 933 -11.18 -5.41 2.15
C TYR A 933 -11.45 -6.78 1.50
N PRO A 934 -11.16 -6.94 0.20
CA PRO A 934 -11.44 -8.18 -0.53
C PRO A 934 -10.55 -9.34 -0.08
N THR A 935 -9.35 -9.05 0.46
CA THR A 935 -8.39 -10.07 0.89
C THR A 935 -8.29 -10.20 2.41
N LEU A 936 -8.07 -11.42 2.89
CA LEU A 936 -8.02 -11.69 4.33
C LEU A 936 -6.87 -10.94 5.02
N LYS A 937 -5.73 -10.81 4.35
CA LYS A 937 -4.55 -10.14 4.92
C LYS A 937 -4.83 -8.66 5.18
N GLU A 938 -5.45 -7.97 4.25
CA GLU A 938 -5.80 -6.56 4.40
C GLU A 938 -6.82 -6.34 5.52
N ALA A 939 -7.85 -7.17 5.59
CA ALA A 939 -8.84 -7.12 6.67
C ALA A 939 -8.21 -7.34 8.05
N LEU A 940 -7.32 -8.34 8.17
CA LEU A 940 -6.60 -8.61 9.42
C LEU A 940 -5.63 -7.47 9.80
N GLN A 941 -4.88 -6.93 8.83
CA GLN A 941 -3.97 -5.79 9.06
C GLN A 941 -4.72 -4.52 9.48
N GLN A 942 -5.94 -4.34 8.99
CA GLN A 942 -6.78 -3.22 9.41
C GLN A 942 -7.34 -3.42 10.82
N GLN A 943 -7.51 -4.65 11.30
CA GLN A 943 -8.02 -4.96 12.64
C GLN A 943 -6.94 -5.13 13.72
N LEU A 944 -5.68 -5.40 13.36
CA LEU A 944 -4.62 -5.89 14.27
C LEU A 944 -3.32 -5.12 14.20
#